data_AF-A0A5M8NV37-F1
#
_entry.id   AF-A0A5M8NV37-F1
#
_cell.length_a   1.000
_cell.length_b   1.000
_cell.length_c   1.000
_cell.angle_alpha   90.00
_cell.angle_beta   90.00
_cell.angle_gamma   90.00
#
_symmetry.space_group_name_H-M   'P 1'
#
loop_
_entity.id
_entity.type
_entity.pdbx_description
1 polymer ?
#
loop_
_entity_poly.entity_id
_entity_poly.type
_entity_poly.pdbx_seq_one_letter_code
_entity_poly.pdbx_strand_id
1 'polypeptide(L)'
;HKANSAGGLQMLHIDSWEMGAQNWTARFREEFTQRRGYDPLPFYPVYVGVMVQSREISERFLWDVRQTSQELVLDNHSGYVMKYARRYGLGVSVEPYDMTPLADLELAASCDMPMCEFWSLGGFNTSFSPGEGASVSHLLGQPVVPAEAFTAANDGWRQHPTSMKNQGEWAYAAGINRFVYHTFQHQALPDNVRPGMTMGPYGVHWDRNQTWWPMVGAYHRYVARSQYLLQQGRTVADVLYLAPENAPHVFRAPESAYIIDNPAMPDRKGYNFDGCPPSFLYKATVKDNLIVFPSGASYRLLALPYFKTMTPALLKKITELVSEGATVVGLPPEKSPSLSNYPSCDDELKALSLELWGNSKTPADLTTRSYGKGKIIWGQPLETRADKLYPPYDITAGILAESVPADFETDGGIRFTHRTLPDADIYLVSNRTGKTENATCKFRITGMKPELWNPVTGDMRALPEYTVEGEQTVIPLQFDVNEGYFIVFRKDVSSAATGKNFPELKPVTTLNNSWLVSFDPKWGGPESMVFDQLTDWSQNTDLGIKYYSGTAVYRQTFDLPQQDGQTLWLDLGKVKNMARVRLNGKDLGVVWTAPWRVDITAAVKSKDNQLEIEVVNLWANRLIGDEQLPDDGIHDGQFPQWLIDGTARTSGRYTFATHKHYKKNSSLSESGLLGPVSIITGL
;
A
#
# COMPACT_ATOMS: atom_id res chain seq x y z
N HIS A 1 3.46 -17.71 -21.46
CA HIS A 1 2.75 -16.67 -22.24
C HIS A 1 3.68 -16.15 -23.32
N LYS A 2 3.30 -16.23 -24.61
CA LYS A 2 3.96 -15.41 -25.64
C LYS A 2 3.38 -14.01 -25.51
N ALA A 3 4.13 -13.10 -24.89
CA ALA A 3 3.75 -11.69 -24.83
C ALA A 3 3.57 -11.19 -26.26
N ASN A 4 2.45 -10.51 -26.54
CA ASN A 4 2.26 -9.88 -27.83
C ASN A 4 3.24 -8.72 -27.95
N SER A 5 4.34 -8.91 -28.68
CA SER A 5 5.45 -7.98 -28.79
C SER A 5 5.13 -6.71 -29.59
N ALA A 6 3.93 -6.60 -30.15
CA ALA A 6 3.47 -5.46 -30.95
C ALA A 6 2.83 -4.32 -30.13
N GLY A 7 2.67 -4.48 -28.80
CA GLY A 7 1.91 -3.53 -27.97
C GLY A 7 0.39 -3.71 -28.09
N GLY A 8 -0.39 -2.90 -27.36
CA GLY A 8 -1.86 -2.95 -27.34
C GLY A 8 -2.45 -3.51 -26.03
N LEU A 9 -3.72 -3.93 -26.07
CA LEU A 9 -4.43 -4.50 -24.91
C LEU A 9 -3.73 -5.80 -24.44
N GLN A 10 -3.34 -5.87 -23.17
CA GLN A 10 -2.65 -7.03 -22.57
C GLN A 10 -3.44 -7.69 -21.44
N MET A 11 -4.40 -6.98 -20.85
CA MET A 11 -5.05 -7.40 -19.62
C MET A 11 -6.52 -6.97 -19.65
N LEU A 12 -7.42 -7.85 -19.22
CA LEU A 12 -8.77 -7.50 -18.82
C LEU A 12 -8.79 -7.23 -17.32
N HIS A 13 -9.63 -6.32 -16.88
CA HIS A 13 -9.78 -5.99 -15.47
C HIS A 13 -11.22 -6.23 -15.04
N ILE A 14 -11.39 -6.95 -13.94
CA ILE A 14 -12.64 -7.02 -13.20
C ILE A 14 -12.45 -6.12 -11.97
N ASP A 15 -13.13 -4.99 -11.99
CA ASP A 15 -13.22 -4.02 -10.91
C ASP A 15 -13.88 -4.65 -9.67
N SER A 16 -13.89 -3.94 -8.54
CA SER A 16 -14.52 -4.42 -7.30
C SER A 16 -16.03 -4.68 -7.47
N TRP A 17 -16.60 -5.55 -6.63
CA TRP A 17 -17.96 -6.05 -6.83
C TRP A 17 -19.02 -5.18 -6.11
N GLU A 18 -19.80 -4.36 -6.82
CA GLU A 18 -20.94 -3.62 -6.21
C GLU A 18 -22.34 -4.00 -6.74
N MET A 19 -22.47 -5.17 -7.37
CA MET A 19 -23.75 -5.62 -7.96
C MET A 19 -24.71 -6.27 -6.96
N GLY A 20 -24.35 -6.31 -5.67
CA GLY A 20 -25.10 -7.02 -4.63
C GLY A 20 -24.93 -8.55 -4.69
N ALA A 21 -25.79 -9.27 -3.97
CA ALA A 21 -25.74 -10.74 -3.89
C ALA A 21 -26.82 -11.42 -4.75
N GLN A 22 -26.48 -12.59 -5.31
CA GLN A 22 -27.41 -13.48 -6.01
C GLN A 22 -27.31 -14.89 -5.41
N ASN A 23 -28.46 -15.51 -5.12
CA ASN A 23 -28.54 -16.85 -4.54
C ASN A 23 -29.37 -17.83 -5.40
N TRP A 24 -29.60 -17.50 -6.67
CA TRP A 24 -30.37 -18.33 -7.57
C TRP A 24 -29.96 -18.18 -9.04
N THR A 25 -30.08 -19.27 -9.80
CA THR A 25 -30.01 -19.31 -11.26
C THR A 25 -30.86 -20.49 -11.76
N ALA A 26 -31.21 -20.53 -13.04
CA ALA A 26 -32.09 -21.57 -13.60
C ALA A 26 -31.58 -23.01 -13.36
N ARG A 27 -30.26 -23.19 -13.32
CA ARG A 27 -29.60 -24.49 -13.08
C ARG A 27 -29.14 -24.70 -11.63
N PHE A 28 -29.53 -23.83 -10.70
CA PHE A 28 -29.00 -23.86 -9.33
C PHE A 28 -29.23 -25.20 -8.63
N ARG A 29 -30.42 -25.80 -8.75
CA ARG A 29 -30.72 -27.11 -8.15
C ARG A 29 -29.82 -28.22 -8.68
N GLU A 30 -29.59 -28.25 -10.00
CA GLU A 30 -28.73 -29.25 -10.64
C GLU A 30 -27.30 -29.14 -10.13
N GLU A 31 -26.74 -27.92 -10.16
CA GLU A 31 -25.39 -27.63 -9.69
C GLU A 31 -25.24 -27.92 -8.20
N PHE A 32 -26.21 -27.53 -7.38
CA PHE A 32 -26.22 -27.83 -5.96
C PHE A 32 -26.21 -29.33 -5.71
N THR A 33 -27.10 -30.09 -6.33
CA THR A 33 -27.18 -31.54 -6.13
C THR A 33 -25.90 -32.24 -6.59
N GLN A 34 -25.30 -31.80 -7.69
CA GLN A 34 -24.02 -32.33 -8.15
C GLN A 34 -22.87 -32.07 -7.16
N ARG A 35 -22.83 -30.87 -6.56
CA ARG A 35 -21.71 -30.42 -5.71
C ARG A 35 -21.85 -30.83 -4.24
N ARG A 36 -23.08 -30.93 -3.74
CA ARG A 36 -23.40 -31.20 -2.32
C ARG A 36 -23.90 -32.64 -2.10
N GLY A 37 -24.34 -33.32 -3.15
CA GLY A 37 -24.76 -34.72 -3.09
C GLY A 37 -26.17 -34.95 -2.51
N TYR A 38 -26.99 -33.90 -2.39
CA TYR A 38 -28.40 -34.02 -2.01
C TYR A 38 -29.29 -32.99 -2.71
N ASP A 39 -30.59 -33.23 -2.72
CA ASP A 39 -31.58 -32.36 -3.34
C ASP A 39 -31.93 -31.17 -2.40
N PRO A 40 -31.75 -29.91 -2.82
CA PRO A 40 -32.07 -28.77 -1.96
C PRO A 40 -33.57 -28.46 -1.91
N LEU A 41 -34.41 -29.05 -2.77
CA LEU A 41 -35.85 -28.74 -2.85
C LEU A 41 -36.59 -28.82 -1.50
N PRO A 42 -36.40 -29.84 -0.65
CA PRO A 42 -37.07 -29.91 0.66
C PRO A 42 -36.70 -28.77 1.61
N PHE A 43 -35.58 -28.07 1.36
CA PHE A 43 -35.04 -27.02 2.21
C PHE A 43 -35.31 -25.61 1.70
N TYR A 44 -35.95 -25.44 0.53
CA TYR A 44 -36.29 -24.11 0.01
C TYR A 44 -37.11 -23.22 0.96
N PRO A 45 -37.99 -23.72 1.85
CA PRO A 45 -38.61 -22.86 2.87
C PRO A 45 -37.60 -22.07 3.72
N VAL A 46 -36.36 -22.57 3.88
CA VAL A 46 -35.30 -21.88 4.63
C VAL A 46 -34.91 -20.55 3.99
N TYR A 47 -35.08 -20.37 2.67
CA TYR A 47 -34.82 -19.08 2.00
C TYR A 47 -35.70 -17.94 2.52
N VAL A 48 -36.90 -18.26 3.01
CA VAL A 48 -37.85 -17.28 3.57
C VAL A 48 -37.87 -17.32 5.10
N GLY A 49 -36.84 -17.90 5.72
CA GLY A 49 -36.67 -17.96 7.18
C GLY A 49 -37.48 -19.06 7.87
N VAL A 50 -38.08 -19.99 7.12
CA VAL A 50 -38.81 -21.13 7.72
C VAL A 50 -37.83 -22.26 8.04
N MET A 51 -37.71 -22.57 9.32
CA MET A 51 -36.84 -23.66 9.80
C MET A 51 -37.35 -25.02 9.31
N VAL A 52 -36.46 -25.81 8.71
CA VAL A 52 -36.73 -27.18 8.28
C VAL A 52 -36.01 -28.14 9.22
N GLN A 53 -36.78 -29.01 9.89
CA GLN A 53 -36.36 -29.97 10.93
C GLN A 53 -35.77 -29.34 12.20
N SER A 54 -34.66 -28.62 12.09
CA SER A 54 -34.01 -27.95 13.21
C SER A 54 -33.19 -26.77 12.73
N ARG A 55 -32.79 -25.91 13.68
CA ARG A 55 -31.89 -24.79 13.40
C ARG A 55 -30.57 -25.29 12.83
N GLU A 56 -29.99 -26.33 13.41
CA GLU A 56 -28.72 -26.92 12.96
C GLU A 56 -28.77 -27.37 11.50
N ILE A 57 -29.83 -28.10 11.13
CA ILE A 57 -30.01 -28.58 9.76
C ILE A 57 -30.22 -27.42 8.78
N SER A 58 -31.03 -26.43 9.17
CA SER A 58 -31.30 -25.26 8.34
C SER A 58 -30.06 -24.38 8.11
N GLU A 59 -29.23 -24.18 9.14
CA GLU A 59 -27.98 -23.39 9.03
C GLU A 59 -26.93 -24.10 8.17
N ARG A 60 -26.82 -25.44 8.27
CA ARG A 60 -25.95 -26.25 7.42
C ARG A 60 -26.37 -26.21 5.95
N PHE A 61 -27.68 -26.30 5.70
CA PHE A 61 -28.23 -26.09 4.36
C PHE A 61 -27.88 -24.70 3.82
N LEU A 62 -28.04 -23.64 4.62
CA LEU A 62 -27.69 -22.29 4.19
C LEU A 62 -26.19 -22.12 3.94
N TRP A 63 -25.34 -22.81 4.71
CA TRP A 63 -23.90 -22.85 4.41
C TRP A 63 -23.64 -23.51 3.05
N ASP A 64 -24.26 -24.66 2.76
CA ASP A 64 -24.13 -25.34 1.46
C ASP A 64 -24.65 -24.48 0.30
N VAL A 65 -25.70 -23.68 0.51
CA VAL A 65 -26.19 -22.69 -0.46
C VAL A 65 -25.13 -21.65 -0.75
N ARG A 66 -24.53 -21.03 0.29
CA ARG A 66 -23.49 -20.01 0.12
C ARG A 66 -22.22 -20.57 -0.53
N GLN A 67 -21.81 -21.77 -0.13
CA GLN A 67 -20.68 -22.47 -0.73
C GLN A 67 -20.94 -22.77 -2.23
N THR A 68 -22.15 -23.22 -2.57
CA THR A 68 -22.54 -23.47 -3.97
C THR A 68 -22.56 -22.17 -4.77
N SER A 69 -23.15 -21.10 -4.24
CA SER A 69 -23.14 -19.78 -4.89
C SER A 69 -21.71 -19.29 -5.12
N GLN A 70 -20.82 -19.47 -4.13
CA GLN A 70 -19.42 -19.06 -4.28
C GLN A 70 -18.75 -19.77 -5.43
N GLU A 71 -18.81 -21.10 -5.44
CA GLU A 71 -18.18 -21.90 -6.49
C GLU A 71 -18.75 -21.59 -7.87
N LEU A 72 -20.05 -21.28 -7.97
CA LEU A 72 -20.67 -20.88 -9.23
C LEU A 72 -20.16 -19.54 -9.74
N VAL A 73 -19.95 -18.54 -8.88
CA VAL A 73 -19.35 -17.26 -9.31
C VAL A 73 -17.89 -17.47 -9.72
N LEU A 74 -17.12 -18.24 -8.96
CA LEU A 74 -15.73 -18.55 -9.32
C LEU A 74 -15.64 -19.28 -10.67
N ASP A 75 -16.50 -20.25 -10.94
CA ASP A 75 -16.47 -21.04 -12.17
C ASP A 75 -17.01 -20.28 -13.40
N ASN A 76 -18.10 -19.53 -13.21
CA ASN A 76 -18.90 -18.98 -14.31
C ASN A 76 -18.77 -17.46 -14.50
N HIS A 77 -18.16 -16.75 -13.56
CA HIS A 77 -17.83 -15.33 -13.69
C HIS A 77 -16.32 -15.14 -13.85
N SER A 78 -15.54 -15.08 -12.76
CA SER A 78 -14.10 -14.81 -12.83
C SER A 78 -13.36 -15.88 -13.64
N GLY A 79 -13.63 -17.15 -13.36
CA GLY A 79 -13.05 -18.29 -14.09
C GLY A 79 -13.46 -18.35 -15.57
N TYR A 80 -14.65 -17.85 -15.93
CA TYR A 80 -15.05 -17.75 -17.34
C TYR A 80 -14.30 -16.63 -18.06
N VAL A 81 -14.21 -15.44 -17.46
CA VAL A 81 -13.44 -14.31 -18.00
C VAL A 81 -11.98 -14.69 -18.20
N MET A 82 -11.39 -15.41 -17.24
CA MET A 82 -10.06 -16.00 -17.34
C MET A 82 -9.90 -16.92 -18.56
N LYS A 83 -10.81 -17.88 -18.73
CA LYS A 83 -10.83 -18.79 -19.89
C LYS A 83 -10.99 -18.02 -21.20
N TYR A 84 -11.78 -16.94 -21.22
CA TYR A 84 -11.98 -16.08 -22.38
C TYR A 84 -10.71 -15.29 -22.72
N ALA A 85 -10.12 -14.59 -21.75
CA ALA A 85 -8.91 -13.79 -21.88
C ALA A 85 -7.74 -14.61 -22.45
N ARG A 86 -7.56 -15.84 -21.94
CA ARG A 86 -6.51 -16.76 -22.40
C ARG A 86 -6.62 -17.14 -23.87
N ARG A 87 -7.82 -17.17 -24.48
CA ARG A 87 -7.99 -17.41 -25.92
C ARG A 87 -7.34 -16.32 -26.77
N TYR A 88 -7.19 -15.13 -26.22
CA TYR A 88 -6.62 -13.96 -26.89
C TYR A 88 -5.23 -13.59 -26.34
N GLY A 89 -4.65 -14.42 -25.47
CA GLY A 89 -3.35 -14.15 -24.86
C GLY A 89 -3.34 -13.01 -23.85
N LEU A 90 -4.52 -12.60 -23.34
CA LEU A 90 -4.67 -11.57 -22.33
C LEU A 90 -4.57 -12.18 -20.92
N GLY A 91 -4.03 -11.43 -19.96
CA GLY A 91 -4.17 -11.72 -18.53
C GLY A 91 -5.47 -11.15 -17.96
N VAL A 92 -5.80 -11.49 -16.72
CA VAL A 92 -6.93 -10.87 -15.99
C VAL A 92 -6.48 -10.42 -14.60
N SER A 93 -6.71 -9.14 -14.30
CA SER A 93 -6.69 -8.65 -12.92
C SER A 93 -8.10 -8.62 -12.33
N VAL A 94 -8.20 -8.87 -11.04
CA VAL A 94 -9.47 -8.84 -10.30
C VAL A 94 -9.25 -8.11 -9.00
N GLU A 95 -10.14 -7.19 -8.65
CA GLU A 95 -10.26 -6.62 -7.30
C GLU A 95 -11.19 -7.50 -6.47
N PRO A 96 -10.64 -8.36 -5.58
CA PRO A 96 -11.41 -9.45 -5.01
C PRO A 96 -12.14 -9.09 -3.70
N TYR A 97 -12.03 -7.84 -3.25
CA TYR A 97 -12.45 -7.38 -1.93
C TYR A 97 -13.81 -6.67 -1.96
N ASP A 98 -14.31 -6.32 -0.77
CA ASP A 98 -15.51 -5.51 -0.52
C ASP A 98 -16.86 -6.26 -0.68
N MET A 99 -17.88 -5.68 -1.33
CA MET A 99 -19.27 -6.14 -1.33
C MET A 99 -19.52 -7.41 -2.15
N THR A 100 -18.49 -8.24 -2.33
CA THR A 100 -18.56 -9.54 -2.98
C THR A 100 -19.37 -10.54 -2.13
N PRO A 101 -20.23 -11.38 -2.75
CA PRO A 101 -20.94 -12.44 -2.03
C PRO A 101 -20.06 -13.66 -1.72
N LEU A 102 -18.74 -13.56 -1.96
CA LEU A 102 -17.75 -14.63 -1.83
C LEU A 102 -16.84 -14.41 -0.61
N ALA A 103 -15.98 -15.37 -0.31
CA ALA A 103 -14.77 -15.10 0.44
C ALA A 103 -13.74 -14.41 -0.46
N ASP A 104 -13.22 -13.26 -0.03
CA ASP A 104 -12.36 -12.38 -0.83
C ASP A 104 -11.09 -13.13 -1.29
N LEU A 105 -10.45 -13.87 -0.38
CA LEU A 105 -9.26 -14.67 -0.70
C LEU A 105 -9.54 -15.78 -1.73
N GLU A 106 -10.75 -16.35 -1.77
CA GLU A 106 -11.12 -17.36 -2.76
C GLU A 106 -11.28 -16.75 -4.16
N LEU A 107 -11.87 -15.54 -4.24
CA LEU A 107 -11.95 -14.78 -5.48
C LEU A 107 -10.55 -14.37 -5.96
N ALA A 108 -9.70 -13.85 -5.06
CA ALA A 108 -8.33 -13.49 -5.34
C ALA A 108 -7.54 -14.68 -5.92
N ALA A 109 -7.68 -15.87 -5.32
CA ALA A 109 -6.95 -17.07 -5.74
C ALA A 109 -7.38 -17.61 -7.11
N SER A 110 -8.50 -17.12 -7.66
CA SER A 110 -9.06 -17.56 -8.94
C SER A 110 -8.55 -16.82 -10.18
N CYS A 111 -7.74 -15.75 -10.02
CA CYS A 111 -7.32 -14.87 -11.11
C CYS A 111 -5.80 -14.87 -11.40
N ASP A 112 -5.39 -14.28 -12.53
CA ASP A 112 -3.97 -14.18 -12.92
C ASP A 112 -3.23 -13.05 -12.18
N MET A 113 -3.92 -12.06 -11.60
CA MET A 113 -3.33 -10.98 -10.82
C MET A 113 -4.35 -10.31 -9.87
N PRO A 114 -4.40 -10.66 -8.58
CA PRO A 114 -5.21 -9.96 -7.60
C PRO A 114 -4.79 -8.49 -7.52
N MET A 115 -5.75 -7.58 -7.44
CA MET A 115 -5.55 -6.15 -7.29
C MET A 115 -6.26 -5.66 -6.04
N CYS A 116 -5.65 -4.73 -5.32
CA CYS A 116 -6.17 -4.17 -4.08
C CYS A 116 -6.66 -2.74 -4.28
N GLU A 117 -7.12 -2.10 -3.21
CA GLU A 117 -7.38 -0.66 -3.18
C GLU A 117 -7.02 -0.05 -1.83
N PHE A 118 -6.53 1.18 -1.89
CA PHE A 118 -6.48 2.04 -0.72
C PHE A 118 -6.85 3.49 -1.05
N TRP A 119 -7.75 4.05 -0.24
CA TRP A 119 -8.16 5.44 -0.34
C TRP A 119 -7.12 6.37 0.27
N SER A 120 -7.01 7.58 -0.26
CA SER A 120 -6.33 8.69 0.39
C SER A 120 -6.87 8.91 1.81
N LEU A 121 -5.98 9.29 2.74
CA LEU A 121 -6.36 9.61 4.12
C LEU A 121 -7.54 10.59 4.17
N GLY A 122 -8.57 10.24 4.96
CA GLY A 122 -9.85 10.96 5.03
C GLY A 122 -10.96 10.38 4.14
N GLY A 123 -10.64 9.41 3.28
CA GLY A 123 -11.60 8.58 2.55
C GLY A 123 -12.09 7.35 3.33
N PHE A 124 -12.61 6.35 2.61
CA PHE A 124 -13.03 5.08 3.22
C PHE A 124 -11.84 4.26 3.72
N ASN A 125 -12.03 3.53 4.82
CA ASN A 125 -10.97 2.68 5.35
C ASN A 125 -11.01 1.29 4.71
N THR A 126 -10.21 1.11 3.65
CA THR A 126 -10.03 -0.16 2.94
C THR A 126 -8.71 -0.85 3.30
N SER A 127 -8.11 -0.56 4.46
CA SER A 127 -6.76 -1.05 4.83
C SER A 127 -6.58 -2.57 4.90
N PHE A 128 -7.68 -3.33 4.90
CA PHE A 128 -7.68 -4.78 4.81
C PHE A 128 -7.34 -5.29 3.39
N SER A 129 -7.78 -4.59 2.35
CA SER A 129 -7.65 -4.98 0.94
C SER A 129 -6.17 -5.18 0.51
N PRO A 130 -5.23 -4.27 0.83
CA PRO A 130 -3.80 -4.49 0.56
C PRO A 130 -3.24 -5.76 1.17
N GLY A 131 -3.69 -6.12 2.39
CA GLY A 131 -3.28 -7.35 3.06
C GLY A 131 -3.77 -8.59 2.33
N GLU A 132 -5.01 -8.58 1.83
CA GLU A 132 -5.60 -9.71 1.11
C GLU A 132 -4.93 -9.97 -0.24
N GLY A 133 -4.80 -8.94 -1.09
CA GLY A 133 -4.20 -9.16 -2.40
C GLY A 133 -2.70 -9.39 -2.33
N ALA A 134 -1.97 -8.80 -1.37
CA ALA A 134 -0.57 -9.17 -1.12
C ALA A 134 -0.45 -10.65 -0.71
N SER A 135 -1.28 -11.09 0.24
CA SER A 135 -1.27 -12.48 0.72
C SER A 135 -1.42 -13.48 -0.41
N VAL A 136 -2.45 -13.31 -1.24
CA VAL A 136 -2.73 -14.25 -2.33
C VAL A 136 -1.71 -14.14 -3.45
N SER A 137 -1.20 -12.94 -3.74
CA SER A 137 -0.14 -12.75 -4.73
C SER A 137 1.15 -13.48 -4.32
N HIS A 138 1.51 -13.45 -3.03
CA HIS A 138 2.65 -14.23 -2.52
C HIS A 138 2.43 -15.73 -2.70
N LEU A 139 1.26 -16.24 -2.32
CA LEU A 139 0.89 -17.64 -2.50
C LEU A 139 0.93 -18.09 -3.97
N LEU A 140 0.49 -17.23 -4.90
CA LEU A 140 0.52 -17.47 -6.34
C LEU A 140 1.93 -17.31 -6.95
N GLY A 141 2.88 -16.73 -6.22
CA GLY A 141 4.24 -16.44 -6.72
C GLY A 141 4.27 -15.30 -7.72
N GLN A 142 3.34 -14.36 -7.62
CA GLN A 142 3.29 -13.22 -8.51
C GLN A 142 4.32 -12.17 -8.09
N PRO A 143 5.14 -11.68 -9.03
CA PRO A 143 6.10 -10.64 -8.72
C PRO A 143 5.43 -9.28 -8.49
N VAL A 144 4.23 -9.08 -9.06
CA VAL A 144 3.51 -7.80 -9.04
C VAL A 144 2.25 -7.92 -8.20
N VAL A 145 2.08 -6.99 -7.25
CA VAL A 145 0.90 -6.80 -6.40
C VAL A 145 0.37 -5.38 -6.66
N PRO A 146 -0.61 -5.22 -7.56
CA PRO A 146 -1.18 -3.93 -7.89
C PRO A 146 -2.22 -3.45 -6.87
N ALA A 147 -2.39 -2.13 -6.80
CA ALA A 147 -3.50 -1.52 -6.10
C ALA A 147 -4.05 -0.32 -6.86
N GLU A 148 -5.37 -0.18 -6.90
CA GLU A 148 -6.04 1.09 -7.05
C GLU A 148 -5.59 2.01 -5.92
N ALA A 149 -4.87 3.06 -6.28
CA ALA A 149 -4.07 3.83 -5.35
C ALA A 149 -4.61 5.25 -5.21
N PHE A 150 -4.83 5.65 -3.96
CA PHE A 150 -5.12 7.01 -3.51
C PHE A 150 -6.48 7.58 -3.91
N THR A 151 -7.47 6.73 -4.17
CA THR A 151 -8.89 7.11 -4.34
C THR A 151 -9.30 8.10 -3.26
N ALA A 152 -9.79 9.27 -3.63
CA ALA A 152 -9.97 10.38 -2.69
C ALA A 152 -11.39 10.93 -2.77
N ALA A 153 -12.05 11.09 -1.63
CA ALA A 153 -13.31 11.83 -1.54
C ALA A 153 -13.03 13.31 -1.28
N ASN A 154 -13.58 14.20 -2.13
CA ASN A 154 -13.51 15.66 -1.94
C ASN A 154 -12.08 16.23 -1.81
N ASP A 155 -11.12 15.65 -2.52
CA ASP A 155 -9.72 16.10 -2.55
C ASP A 155 -9.62 17.61 -2.88
N GLY A 156 -10.15 18.00 -4.05
CA GLY A 156 -10.09 19.38 -4.53
C GLY A 156 -8.67 19.81 -4.92
N TRP A 157 -7.88 18.91 -5.50
CA TRP A 157 -6.48 19.13 -5.88
C TRP A 157 -5.57 19.45 -4.70
N ARG A 158 -5.83 18.86 -3.52
CA ARG A 158 -4.97 18.97 -2.34
C ARG A 158 -3.93 17.85 -2.26
N GLN A 159 -4.20 16.71 -2.87
CA GLN A 159 -3.23 15.62 -2.96
C GLN A 159 -2.09 15.96 -3.92
N HIS A 160 -0.88 15.60 -3.49
CA HIS A 160 0.37 15.87 -4.18
C HIS A 160 1.46 14.88 -3.70
N PRO A 161 2.59 14.75 -4.42
CA PRO A 161 3.64 13.78 -4.07
C PRO A 161 4.04 13.74 -2.58
N THR A 162 4.21 14.90 -1.94
CA THR A 162 4.64 14.99 -0.53
C THR A 162 3.61 14.39 0.44
N SER A 163 2.32 14.70 0.27
CA SER A 163 1.24 14.22 1.17
C SER A 163 1.02 12.72 1.02
N MET A 164 1.24 12.19 -0.18
CA MET A 164 0.99 10.80 -0.51
C MET A 164 2.14 9.87 -0.13
N LYS A 165 3.36 10.41 0.13
CA LYS A 165 4.56 9.59 0.38
C LYS A 165 4.39 8.63 1.55
N ASN A 166 3.96 9.12 2.72
CA ASN A 166 3.85 8.29 3.92
C ASN A 166 2.86 7.14 3.73
N GLN A 167 1.70 7.42 3.12
CA GLN A 167 0.70 6.39 2.83
C GLN A 167 1.15 5.43 1.72
N GLY A 168 1.87 5.92 0.70
CA GLY A 168 2.48 5.06 -0.30
C GLY A 168 3.51 4.10 0.29
N GLU A 169 4.32 4.55 1.25
CA GLU A 169 5.29 3.69 1.94
C GLU A 169 4.64 2.71 2.91
N TRP A 170 3.51 3.08 3.53
CA TRP A 170 2.66 2.11 4.22
C TRP A 170 2.13 1.04 3.25
N ALA A 171 1.60 1.43 2.08
CA ALA A 171 1.09 0.47 1.10
C ALA A 171 2.20 -0.47 0.60
N TYR A 172 3.41 0.06 0.38
CA TYR A 172 4.59 -0.76 0.10
C TYR A 172 4.91 -1.75 1.22
N ALA A 173 4.90 -1.29 2.48
CA ALA A 173 5.12 -2.15 3.63
C ALA A 173 4.04 -3.24 3.78
N ALA A 174 2.80 -2.93 3.42
CA ALA A 174 1.68 -3.87 3.40
C ALA A 174 1.79 -4.94 2.29
N GLY A 175 2.67 -4.73 1.29
CA GLY A 175 2.97 -5.69 0.23
C GLY A 175 2.64 -5.20 -1.19
N ILE A 176 2.02 -4.02 -1.35
CA ILE A 176 1.76 -3.43 -2.66
C ILE A 176 3.08 -3.09 -3.33
N ASN A 177 3.22 -3.34 -4.63
CA ASN A 177 4.42 -2.95 -5.38
C ASN A 177 4.09 -2.44 -6.79
N ARG A 178 2.83 -2.10 -7.05
CA ARG A 178 2.39 -1.45 -8.29
C ARG A 178 1.19 -0.53 -8.04
N PHE A 179 1.39 0.77 -8.08
CA PHE A 179 0.31 1.75 -8.01
C PHE A 179 -0.38 1.91 -9.36
N VAL A 180 -1.71 1.83 -9.33
CA VAL A 180 -2.62 2.25 -10.39
C VAL A 180 -3.37 3.46 -9.85
N TYR A 181 -2.93 4.67 -10.19
CA TYR A 181 -3.50 5.88 -9.62
C TYR A 181 -4.98 6.03 -10.02
N HIS A 182 -5.87 6.10 -9.02
CA HIS A 182 -7.24 6.53 -9.19
C HIS A 182 -7.33 8.04 -9.00
N THR A 183 -7.44 8.88 -10.03
CA THR A 183 -7.48 8.55 -11.46
C THR A 183 -6.62 9.51 -12.29
N PHE A 184 -6.19 9.04 -13.46
CA PHE A 184 -5.82 9.93 -14.57
C PHE A 184 -7.09 10.23 -15.37
N GLN A 185 -7.81 11.29 -14.99
CA GLN A 185 -9.00 11.72 -15.74
C GLN A 185 -8.60 12.24 -17.13
N HIS A 186 -9.32 11.79 -18.17
CA HIS A 186 -9.12 12.35 -19.50
C HIS A 186 -9.55 13.81 -19.56
N GLN A 187 -8.60 14.70 -19.87
CA GLN A 187 -8.85 16.13 -20.07
C GLN A 187 -9.14 16.40 -21.55
N ALA A 188 -10.42 16.46 -21.92
CA ALA A 188 -10.87 16.71 -23.30
C ALA A 188 -10.98 18.20 -23.67
N LEU A 189 -10.99 19.07 -22.65
CA LEU A 189 -11.12 20.52 -22.82
C LEU A 189 -9.79 21.14 -23.31
N PRO A 190 -9.84 22.32 -23.97
CA PRO A 190 -8.63 23.05 -24.36
C PRO A 190 -7.67 23.29 -23.18
N ASP A 191 -6.36 23.28 -23.43
CA ASP A 191 -5.34 23.36 -22.36
C ASP A 191 -5.35 24.68 -21.55
N ASN A 192 -6.03 25.73 -22.03
CA ASN A 192 -6.26 26.97 -21.28
C ASN A 192 -7.46 26.88 -20.31
N VAL A 193 -8.23 25.78 -20.34
CA VAL A 193 -9.34 25.49 -19.43
C VAL A 193 -8.86 24.51 -18.37
N ARG A 194 -8.32 25.03 -17.27
CA ARG A 194 -7.74 24.25 -16.16
C ARG A 194 -8.43 24.52 -14.83
N PRO A 195 -8.41 23.60 -13.85
CA PRO A 195 -7.85 22.24 -13.93
C PRO A 195 -8.65 21.29 -14.82
N GLY A 196 -9.91 21.61 -15.16
CA GLY A 196 -10.69 20.94 -16.18
C GLY A 196 -11.64 19.86 -15.64
N MET A 197 -11.70 18.74 -16.36
CA MET A 197 -12.61 17.64 -16.08
C MET A 197 -12.23 16.88 -14.81
N THR A 198 -13.23 16.40 -14.08
CA THR A 198 -13.09 15.56 -12.87
C THR A 198 -14.00 14.35 -12.95
N MET A 199 -13.67 13.30 -12.18
CA MET A 199 -14.58 12.19 -11.88
C MET A 199 -15.54 12.59 -10.75
N GLY A 200 -16.43 13.54 -11.03
CA GLY A 200 -17.33 14.10 -10.02
C GLY A 200 -16.55 14.65 -8.81
N PRO A 201 -16.91 14.29 -7.56
CA PRO A 201 -16.21 14.73 -6.35
C PRO A 201 -14.92 13.94 -6.06
N TYR A 202 -14.63 12.89 -6.83
CA TYR A 202 -13.57 11.95 -6.54
C TYR A 202 -12.24 12.37 -7.18
N GLY A 203 -11.18 12.16 -6.43
CA GLY A 203 -9.79 12.22 -6.88
C GLY A 203 -9.11 10.86 -6.64
N VAL A 204 -7.79 10.80 -6.53
CA VAL A 204 -6.84 11.89 -6.70
C VAL A 204 -6.86 12.43 -8.13
N HIS A 205 -6.77 13.75 -8.29
CA HIS A 205 -6.71 14.38 -9.61
C HIS A 205 -5.30 14.22 -10.22
N TRP A 206 -4.95 13.04 -10.73
CA TRP A 206 -3.59 12.69 -11.11
C TRP A 206 -3.33 12.81 -12.62
N ASP A 207 -3.57 14.01 -13.17
CA ASP A 207 -3.53 14.26 -14.61
C ASP A 207 -2.65 15.47 -15.02
N ARG A 208 -2.49 15.63 -16.34
CA ARG A 208 -1.58 16.62 -16.96
C ARG A 208 -1.88 18.09 -16.62
N ASN A 209 -3.07 18.41 -16.14
CA ASN A 209 -3.46 19.77 -15.78
C ASN A 209 -3.06 20.16 -14.37
N GLN A 210 -2.51 19.25 -13.55
CA GLN A 210 -1.95 19.61 -12.25
C GLN A 210 -0.87 20.69 -12.37
N THR A 211 -0.88 21.66 -11.45
CA THR A 211 0.11 22.76 -11.41
C THR A 211 1.54 22.20 -11.39
N TRP A 212 1.77 21.16 -10.59
CA TRP A 212 3.07 20.52 -10.38
C TRP A 212 3.39 19.42 -11.40
N TRP A 213 2.53 19.14 -12.39
CA TRP A 213 2.75 18.10 -13.39
C TRP A 213 4.11 18.21 -14.12
N PRO A 214 4.62 19.41 -14.50
CA PRO A 214 5.94 19.55 -15.12
C PRO A 214 7.11 19.06 -14.23
N MET A 215 6.87 18.82 -12.94
CA MET A 215 7.84 18.34 -11.96
C MET A 215 7.58 16.90 -11.49
N VAL A 216 6.46 16.27 -11.88
CA VAL A 216 6.04 14.94 -11.38
C VAL A 216 7.04 13.82 -11.68
N GLY A 217 7.84 13.97 -12.75
CA GLY A 217 8.83 12.97 -13.14
C GLY A 217 9.82 12.61 -12.03
N ALA A 218 10.10 13.50 -11.08
CA ALA A 218 10.94 13.19 -9.92
C ALA A 218 10.26 12.21 -8.95
N TYR A 219 8.97 12.39 -8.67
CA TYR A 219 8.19 11.45 -7.88
C TYR A 219 8.00 10.11 -8.60
N HIS A 220 7.72 10.12 -9.92
CA HIS A 220 7.59 8.87 -10.67
C HIS A 220 8.89 8.07 -10.76
N ARG A 221 10.06 8.71 -10.77
CA ARG A 221 11.35 7.99 -10.62
C ARG A 221 11.46 7.30 -9.27
N TYR A 222 11.05 7.96 -8.19
CA TYR A 222 10.98 7.34 -6.87
C TYR A 222 10.04 6.11 -6.88
N VAL A 223 8.81 6.28 -7.38
CA VAL A 223 7.83 5.17 -7.48
C VAL A 223 8.40 4.02 -8.32
N ALA A 224 9.00 4.31 -9.48
CA ALA A 224 9.57 3.29 -10.35
C ALA A 224 10.69 2.50 -9.68
N ARG A 225 11.62 3.17 -8.97
CA ARG A 225 12.70 2.51 -8.23
C ARG A 225 12.17 1.67 -7.08
N SER A 226 11.25 2.21 -6.28
CA SER A 226 10.65 1.49 -5.14
C SER A 226 9.92 0.23 -5.61
N GLN A 227 9.06 0.37 -6.61
CA GLN A 227 8.32 -0.76 -7.18
C GLN A 227 9.25 -1.78 -7.86
N TYR A 228 10.33 -1.34 -8.51
CA TYR A 228 11.31 -2.25 -9.09
C TYR A 228 11.94 -3.14 -8.02
N LEU A 229 12.43 -2.55 -6.92
CA LEU A 229 13.04 -3.30 -5.82
C LEU A 229 12.03 -4.22 -5.13
N LEU A 230 10.81 -3.74 -4.92
CA LEU A 230 9.73 -4.51 -4.29
C LEU A 230 9.12 -5.61 -5.17
N GLN A 231 9.48 -5.68 -6.45
CA GLN A 231 9.09 -6.76 -7.37
C GLN A 231 10.20 -7.83 -7.51
N GLN A 232 11.37 -7.63 -6.89
CA GLN A 232 12.47 -8.60 -6.94
C GLN A 232 12.25 -9.76 -5.97
N GLY A 233 12.69 -10.96 -6.36
CA GLY A 233 12.66 -12.12 -5.47
C GLY A 233 11.27 -12.40 -4.90
N ARG A 234 11.22 -12.88 -3.66
CA ARG A 234 9.99 -13.25 -2.95
C ARG A 234 9.85 -12.50 -1.63
N THR A 235 8.62 -12.25 -1.21
CA THR A 235 8.34 -11.70 0.13
C THR A 235 8.72 -12.72 1.20
N VAL A 236 9.22 -12.24 2.34
CA VAL A 236 9.46 -13.06 3.54
C VAL A 236 8.30 -12.87 4.51
N ALA A 237 7.63 -13.97 4.85
CA ALA A 237 6.54 -14.03 5.82
C ALA A 237 6.64 -15.34 6.61
N ASP A 238 6.53 -15.28 7.94
CA ASP A 238 6.72 -16.45 8.81
C ASP A 238 5.40 -17.09 9.24
N VAL A 239 4.31 -16.32 9.28
CA VAL A 239 2.98 -16.81 9.71
C VAL A 239 2.03 -16.88 8.52
N LEU A 240 1.34 -18.01 8.40
CA LEU A 240 0.23 -18.22 7.48
C LEU A 240 -1.08 -18.29 8.27
N TYR A 241 -1.97 -17.32 8.10
CA TYR A 241 -3.29 -17.34 8.72
C TYR A 241 -4.30 -18.00 7.78
N LEU A 242 -4.90 -19.12 8.21
CA LEU A 242 -5.91 -19.81 7.41
C LEU A 242 -7.27 -19.10 7.54
N ALA A 243 -7.88 -18.69 6.43
CA ALA A 243 -9.25 -18.21 6.45
C ALA A 243 -10.24 -19.37 6.76
N PRO A 244 -11.36 -19.12 7.44
CA PRO A 244 -12.38 -20.14 7.67
C PRO A 244 -13.06 -20.58 6.37
N GLU A 245 -13.57 -21.83 6.32
CA GLU A 245 -14.45 -22.32 5.25
C GLU A 245 -15.84 -21.67 5.35
N ASN A 246 -15.94 -20.40 4.99
CA ASN A 246 -17.20 -19.66 5.03
C ASN A 246 -17.24 -18.60 3.93
N ALA A 247 -18.44 -18.36 3.39
CA ALA A 247 -18.71 -17.32 2.42
C ALA A 247 -19.98 -16.56 2.82
N PRO A 248 -20.04 -15.22 2.66
CA PRO A 248 -18.91 -14.34 2.35
C PRO A 248 -17.91 -14.22 3.50
N HIS A 249 -16.67 -13.82 3.22
CA HIS A 249 -15.64 -13.61 4.24
C HIS A 249 -14.53 -12.65 3.80
N VAL A 250 -14.33 -11.59 4.58
CA VAL A 250 -13.20 -10.65 4.46
C VAL A 250 -12.11 -11.09 5.42
N PHE A 251 -10.90 -11.32 4.92
CA PHE A 251 -9.76 -11.70 5.74
C PHE A 251 -9.19 -10.48 6.48
N ARG A 252 -9.00 -10.65 7.79
CA ARG A 252 -8.28 -9.71 8.65
C ARG A 252 -7.35 -10.49 9.56
N ALA A 253 -6.05 -10.24 9.45
CA ALA A 253 -5.09 -10.69 10.45
C ALA A 253 -5.42 -10.10 11.83
N PRO A 254 -4.98 -10.74 12.93
CA PRO A 254 -5.32 -10.28 14.27
C PRO A 254 -4.84 -8.86 14.51
N GLU A 255 -5.69 -8.02 15.09
CA GLU A 255 -5.39 -6.60 15.36
C GLU A 255 -4.09 -6.43 16.17
N SER A 256 -3.85 -7.37 17.10
CA SER A 256 -2.62 -7.44 17.89
C SER A 256 -1.32 -7.60 17.09
N ALA A 257 -1.39 -7.99 15.80
CA ALA A 257 -0.24 -8.08 14.90
C ALA A 257 0.19 -6.73 14.31
N TYR A 258 -0.58 -5.67 14.57
CA TYR A 258 -0.33 -4.33 14.04
C TYR A 258 0.05 -3.34 15.13
N ILE A 259 0.83 -2.33 14.74
CA ILE A 259 0.95 -1.05 15.41
C ILE A 259 -0.04 -0.10 14.71
N ILE A 260 -1.00 0.42 15.46
CA ILE A 260 -2.14 1.18 14.90
C ILE A 260 -2.11 2.62 15.42
N ASP A 261 -1.24 3.44 14.85
CA ASP A 261 -1.26 4.89 15.08
C ASP A 261 -2.37 5.55 14.23
N ASN A 262 -2.66 4.96 13.06
CA ASN A 262 -3.75 5.35 12.18
C ASN A 262 -4.47 4.07 11.66
N PRO A 263 -5.79 3.90 11.90
CA PRO A 263 -6.54 2.72 11.43
C PRO A 263 -6.57 2.51 9.91
N ALA A 264 -6.31 3.56 9.12
CA ALA A 264 -6.21 3.48 7.66
C ALA A 264 -4.79 3.10 7.18
N MET A 265 -3.81 3.06 8.08
CA MET A 265 -2.42 2.68 7.80
C MET A 265 -1.85 1.79 8.93
N PRO A 266 -2.42 0.61 9.20
CA PRO A 266 -1.88 -0.30 10.21
C PRO A 266 -0.53 -0.88 9.77
N ASP A 267 0.49 -0.76 10.60
CA ASP A 267 1.85 -1.25 10.31
C ASP A 267 2.10 -2.60 10.98
N ARG A 268 2.70 -3.57 10.27
CA ARG A 268 2.98 -4.91 10.81
C ARG A 268 4.06 -4.86 11.89
N LYS A 269 3.92 -5.72 12.92
CA LYS A 269 4.97 -5.99 13.91
C LYS A 269 6.01 -6.99 13.35
N GLY A 270 7.09 -7.22 14.09
CA GLY A 270 8.35 -7.83 13.62
C GLY A 270 8.32 -9.19 12.89
N TYR A 271 7.18 -9.85 12.72
CA TYR A 271 6.99 -10.98 11.81
C TYR A 271 5.95 -10.65 10.74
N ASN A 272 6.33 -10.81 9.48
CA ASN A 272 5.39 -10.73 8.36
C ASN A 272 4.47 -11.96 8.29
N PHE A 273 3.31 -11.77 7.69
CA PHE A 273 2.28 -12.80 7.56
C PHE A 273 1.47 -12.64 6.28
N ASP A 274 0.83 -13.75 5.88
CA ASP A 274 -0.14 -13.80 4.78
C ASP A 274 -1.41 -14.55 5.20
N GLY A 275 -2.53 -14.21 4.59
CA GLY A 275 -3.79 -14.98 4.63
C GLY A 275 -3.83 -16.08 3.56
N CYS A 276 -4.42 -17.23 3.91
CA CYS A 276 -4.56 -18.38 3.02
C CYS A 276 -6.03 -18.77 2.84
N PRO A 277 -6.57 -18.79 1.61
CA PRO A 277 -7.88 -19.36 1.35
C PRO A 277 -7.85 -20.89 1.54
N PRO A 278 -8.89 -21.51 2.15
CA PRO A 278 -8.99 -22.95 2.31
C PRO A 278 -8.69 -23.76 1.04
N SER A 279 -9.21 -23.34 -0.11
CA SER A 279 -9.02 -24.06 -1.37
C SER A 279 -7.55 -24.12 -1.80
N PHE A 280 -6.75 -23.11 -1.44
CA PHE A 280 -5.35 -23.00 -1.86
C PHE A 280 -4.40 -23.76 -0.93
N LEU A 281 -4.78 -23.98 0.33
CA LEU A 281 -3.99 -24.79 1.29
C LEU A 281 -3.75 -26.22 0.77
N TYR A 282 -4.66 -26.76 -0.04
CA TYR A 282 -4.49 -28.09 -0.67
C TYR A 282 -3.25 -28.18 -1.59
N LYS A 283 -2.72 -27.05 -2.05
CA LYS A 283 -1.47 -27.00 -2.85
C LYS A 283 -0.21 -26.97 -2.00
N ALA A 284 -0.33 -26.76 -0.69
CA ALA A 284 0.82 -26.71 0.21
C ALA A 284 1.40 -28.11 0.46
N THR A 285 2.71 -28.14 0.68
CA THR A 285 3.50 -29.32 1.08
C THR A 285 4.42 -28.92 2.23
N VAL A 286 5.11 -29.87 2.87
CA VAL A 286 6.12 -29.54 3.87
C VAL A 286 7.53 -29.83 3.37
N LYS A 287 8.43 -28.87 3.54
CA LYS A 287 9.87 -29.01 3.29
C LYS A 287 10.66 -28.33 4.39
N ASP A 288 11.61 -29.05 5.00
CA ASP A 288 12.46 -28.53 6.08
C ASP A 288 11.65 -27.89 7.23
N ASN A 289 10.53 -28.53 7.59
CA ASN A 289 9.53 -28.06 8.56
C ASN A 289 8.79 -26.75 8.20
N LEU A 290 8.97 -26.25 6.98
CA LEU A 290 8.23 -25.12 6.43
C LEU A 290 7.04 -25.60 5.62
N ILE A 291 5.93 -24.87 5.70
CA ILE A 291 4.78 -25.03 4.80
C ILE A 291 5.12 -24.30 3.50
N VAL A 292 5.25 -25.03 2.40
CA VAL A 292 5.72 -24.50 1.11
C VAL A 292 4.66 -24.66 0.03
N PHE A 293 4.44 -23.59 -0.73
CA PHE A 293 3.59 -23.58 -1.91
C PHE A 293 4.40 -23.78 -3.19
N PRO A 294 3.76 -24.19 -4.31
CA PRO A 294 4.46 -24.38 -5.59
C PRO A 294 5.20 -23.13 -6.09
N SER A 295 4.76 -21.95 -5.68
CA SER A 295 5.39 -20.65 -5.95
C SER A 295 6.73 -20.45 -5.25
N GLY A 296 7.03 -21.23 -4.22
CA GLY A 296 8.15 -21.00 -3.30
C GLY A 296 7.82 -20.08 -2.12
N ALA A 297 6.57 -19.61 -1.97
CA ALA A 297 6.11 -19.04 -0.70
C ALA A 297 6.25 -20.08 0.41
N SER A 298 6.79 -19.68 1.56
CA SER A 298 7.16 -20.61 2.62
C SER A 298 6.92 -20.00 4.00
N TYR A 299 6.27 -20.74 4.89
CA TYR A 299 5.84 -20.26 6.20
C TYR A 299 6.30 -21.21 7.31
N ARG A 300 6.59 -20.67 8.50
CA ARG A 300 7.03 -21.44 9.67
C ARG A 300 5.87 -21.90 10.55
N LEU A 301 4.77 -21.14 10.55
CA LEU A 301 3.64 -21.36 11.42
C LEU A 301 2.32 -21.23 10.66
N LEU A 302 1.47 -22.26 10.71
CA LEU A 302 0.07 -22.15 10.30
C LEU A 302 -0.78 -21.79 11.52
N ALA A 303 -1.44 -20.64 11.48
CA ALA A 303 -2.39 -20.22 12.50
C ALA A 303 -3.82 -20.51 12.02
N LEU A 304 -4.51 -21.39 12.75
CA LEU A 304 -5.91 -21.70 12.46
C LEU A 304 -6.83 -20.63 13.07
N PRO A 305 -7.94 -20.30 12.40
CA PRO A 305 -8.94 -19.44 12.98
C PRO A 305 -9.65 -20.21 14.10
N TYR A 306 -10.04 -19.53 15.17
CA TYR A 306 -11.03 -20.01 16.11
C TYR A 306 -12.39 -20.03 15.42
N PHE A 307 -12.66 -21.11 14.73
CA PHE A 307 -13.91 -21.37 14.06
C PHE A 307 -14.38 -22.77 14.45
N LYS A 308 -15.60 -22.85 15.01
CA LYS A 308 -16.13 -24.12 15.53
C LYS A 308 -16.42 -25.14 14.43
N THR A 309 -16.44 -24.70 13.18
CA THR A 309 -16.77 -25.56 12.03
C THR A 309 -15.60 -25.72 11.07
N MET A 310 -15.41 -26.93 10.57
CA MET A 310 -14.44 -27.25 9.51
C MET A 310 -14.92 -28.52 8.79
N THR A 311 -14.71 -28.62 7.49
CA THR A 311 -15.00 -29.85 6.76
C THR A 311 -13.97 -30.93 7.11
N PRO A 312 -14.36 -32.23 7.12
CA PRO A 312 -13.39 -33.31 7.31
C PRO A 312 -12.26 -33.30 6.28
N ALA A 313 -12.53 -32.85 5.06
CA ALA A 313 -11.53 -32.76 3.99
C ALA A 313 -10.42 -31.77 4.33
N LEU A 314 -10.78 -30.56 4.79
CA LEU A 314 -9.78 -29.57 5.18
C LEU A 314 -8.97 -30.02 6.39
N LEU A 315 -9.63 -30.61 7.39
CA LEU A 315 -8.92 -31.11 8.57
C LEU A 315 -7.93 -32.24 8.20
N LYS A 316 -8.30 -33.15 7.29
CA LYS A 316 -7.35 -34.15 6.76
C LYS A 316 -6.13 -33.52 6.12
N LYS A 317 -6.30 -32.46 5.32
CA LYS A 317 -5.16 -31.74 4.72
C LYS A 317 -4.27 -31.09 5.78
N ILE A 318 -4.84 -30.51 6.83
CA ILE A 318 -4.06 -29.95 7.94
C ILE A 318 -3.30 -31.07 8.67
N THR A 319 -3.96 -32.20 8.96
CA THR A 319 -3.34 -33.37 9.59
C THR A 319 -2.17 -33.91 8.74
N GLU A 320 -2.33 -33.98 7.41
CA GLU A 320 -1.26 -34.33 6.47
C GLU A 320 -0.06 -33.41 6.62
N LEU A 321 -0.26 -32.08 6.57
CA LEU A 321 0.82 -31.10 6.73
C LEU A 321 1.52 -31.25 8.09
N VAL A 322 0.78 -31.42 9.20
CA VAL A 322 1.39 -31.65 10.52
C VAL A 322 2.20 -32.94 10.51
N SER A 323 1.67 -34.02 9.92
CA SER A 323 2.36 -35.31 9.86
C SER A 323 3.70 -35.23 9.11
N GLU A 324 3.79 -34.33 8.12
CA GLU A 324 4.98 -34.13 7.30
C GLU A 324 6.02 -33.17 7.92
N GLY A 325 5.67 -32.42 8.97
CA GLY A 325 6.61 -31.55 9.69
C GLY A 325 6.11 -30.14 9.99
N ALA A 326 4.89 -29.78 9.59
CA ALA A 326 4.37 -28.43 9.83
C ALA A 326 4.15 -28.16 11.32
N THR A 327 4.39 -26.91 11.72
CA THR A 327 3.94 -26.39 13.02
C THR A 327 2.62 -25.66 12.84
N VAL A 328 1.61 -26.08 13.61
CA VAL A 328 0.26 -25.49 13.59
C VAL A 328 -0.07 -24.96 14.98
N VAL A 329 -0.74 -23.81 15.05
CA VAL A 329 -1.33 -23.27 16.29
C VAL A 329 -2.82 -23.07 16.08
N GLY A 330 -3.63 -23.62 16.99
CA GLY A 330 -5.09 -23.55 16.85
C GLY A 330 -5.86 -24.50 17.75
N LEU A 331 -7.14 -24.21 17.91
CA LEU A 331 -8.09 -25.06 18.63
C LEU A 331 -8.80 -26.02 17.66
N PRO A 332 -9.18 -27.22 18.12
CA PRO A 332 -9.84 -28.20 17.26
C PRO A 332 -11.22 -27.70 16.82
N PRO A 333 -11.66 -27.98 15.58
CA PRO A 333 -13.03 -27.75 15.16
C PRO A 333 -13.98 -28.75 15.84
N GLU A 334 -15.25 -28.36 16.02
CA GLU A 334 -16.25 -29.12 16.76
C GLU A 334 -17.18 -29.94 15.86
N LYS A 335 -17.49 -29.43 14.65
CA LYS A 335 -18.45 -30.05 13.71
C LYS A 335 -18.24 -29.61 12.26
N SER A 336 -18.84 -30.30 11.29
CA SER A 336 -18.83 -29.83 9.90
C SER A 336 -19.81 -28.66 9.70
N PRO A 337 -19.54 -27.69 8.81
CA PRO A 337 -20.53 -26.67 8.47
C PRO A 337 -21.57 -27.17 7.44
N SER A 338 -21.29 -28.26 6.74
CA SER A 338 -22.13 -28.79 5.65
C SER A 338 -23.24 -29.72 6.16
N LEU A 339 -24.34 -29.82 5.41
CA LEU A 339 -25.36 -30.85 5.58
C LEU A 339 -25.01 -32.12 4.80
N SER A 340 -24.08 -32.03 3.86
CA SER A 340 -23.58 -33.17 3.08
C SER A 340 -23.00 -34.22 4.03
N ASN A 341 -23.50 -35.46 3.93
CA ASN A 341 -23.11 -36.59 4.78
C ASN A 341 -23.36 -36.39 6.30
N TYR A 342 -24.23 -35.46 6.70
CA TYR A 342 -24.65 -35.31 8.09
C TYR A 342 -25.54 -36.49 8.53
N PRO A 343 -25.37 -37.05 9.75
CA PRO A 343 -24.44 -36.64 10.82
C PRO A 343 -23.05 -37.28 10.76
N SER A 344 -22.80 -38.24 9.87
CA SER A 344 -21.53 -38.99 9.79
C SER A 344 -20.30 -38.09 9.58
N CYS A 345 -20.45 -36.95 8.90
CA CYS A 345 -19.39 -35.96 8.76
C CYS A 345 -18.89 -35.40 10.10
N ASP A 346 -19.76 -35.28 11.12
CA ASP A 346 -19.37 -34.80 12.44
C ASP A 346 -18.62 -35.87 13.23
N ASP A 347 -18.99 -37.14 13.06
CA ASP A 347 -18.28 -38.26 13.69
C ASP A 347 -16.87 -38.41 13.11
N GLU A 348 -16.74 -38.27 11.79
CA GLU A 348 -15.45 -38.25 11.10
C GLU A 348 -14.59 -37.07 11.58
N LEU A 349 -15.16 -35.86 11.67
CA LEU A 349 -14.42 -34.70 12.14
C LEU A 349 -13.96 -34.85 13.59
N LYS A 350 -14.82 -35.36 14.48
CA LYS A 350 -14.44 -35.62 15.89
C LYS A 350 -13.30 -36.64 15.99
N ALA A 351 -13.33 -37.69 15.17
CA ALA A 351 -12.26 -38.69 15.13
C ALA A 351 -10.93 -38.06 14.69
N LEU A 352 -10.94 -37.26 13.62
CA LEU A 352 -9.77 -36.53 13.12
C LEU A 352 -9.24 -35.49 14.13
N SER A 353 -10.14 -34.74 14.79
CA SER A 353 -9.77 -33.80 15.84
C SER A 353 -9.12 -34.52 17.02
N LEU A 354 -9.68 -35.65 17.46
CA LEU A 354 -9.08 -36.46 18.53
C LEU A 354 -7.72 -37.04 18.11
N GLU A 355 -7.57 -37.46 16.85
CA GLU A 355 -6.31 -37.96 16.31
C GLU A 355 -5.20 -36.90 16.34
N LEU A 356 -5.51 -35.66 15.91
CA LEU A 356 -4.53 -34.58 15.80
C LEU A 356 -4.25 -33.85 17.13
N TRP A 357 -5.26 -33.62 17.97
CA TRP A 357 -5.09 -32.95 19.26
C TRP A 357 -4.88 -33.90 20.45
N GLY A 358 -5.24 -35.18 20.31
CA GLY A 358 -5.04 -36.21 21.33
C GLY A 358 -5.97 -36.14 22.54
N ASN A 359 -6.75 -35.07 22.68
CA ASN A 359 -7.69 -34.86 23.78
C ASN A 359 -8.87 -33.99 23.30
N SER A 360 -10.06 -34.21 23.85
CA SER A 360 -11.25 -33.43 23.58
C SER A 360 -11.40 -32.21 24.49
N LYS A 361 -10.71 -32.18 25.64
CA LYS A 361 -10.74 -31.04 26.57
C LYS A 361 -9.54 -30.13 26.33
N THR A 362 -9.82 -28.86 26.03
CA THR A 362 -8.80 -27.81 25.91
C THR A 362 -7.98 -27.70 27.21
N PRO A 363 -6.64 -27.83 27.15
CA PRO A 363 -5.76 -27.61 28.28
C PRO A 363 -5.83 -26.17 28.79
N ALA A 364 -5.64 -25.97 30.10
CA ALA A 364 -5.62 -24.64 30.70
C ALA A 364 -4.45 -23.78 30.20
N ASP A 365 -3.29 -24.42 29.99
CA ASP A 365 -2.08 -23.77 29.50
C ASP A 365 -1.82 -24.11 28.03
N LEU A 366 -1.01 -23.29 27.36
CA LEU A 366 -0.56 -23.56 26.00
C LEU A 366 0.30 -24.84 26.00
N THR A 367 -0.15 -25.85 25.26
CA THR A 367 0.44 -27.19 25.22
C THR A 367 0.85 -27.54 23.78
N THR A 368 2.01 -28.16 23.64
CA THR A 368 2.48 -28.70 22.35
C THR A 368 2.27 -30.21 22.31
N ARG A 369 1.67 -30.70 21.23
CA ARG A 369 1.59 -32.13 20.91
C ARG A 369 2.31 -32.41 19.59
N SER A 370 3.27 -33.33 19.62
CA SER A 370 3.88 -33.85 18.40
C SER A 370 2.92 -34.80 17.68
N TYR A 371 2.86 -34.72 16.36
CA TYR A 371 2.09 -35.63 15.51
C TYR A 371 2.83 -35.82 14.19
N GLY A 372 3.18 -37.06 13.86
CA GLY A 372 4.14 -37.36 12.79
C GLY A 372 5.47 -36.64 13.04
N LYS A 373 5.94 -35.87 12.06
CA LYS A 373 7.17 -35.07 12.14
C LYS A 373 6.94 -33.65 12.66
N GLY A 374 5.70 -33.18 12.69
CA GLY A 374 5.34 -31.82 13.08
C GLY A 374 4.70 -31.75 14.47
N LYS A 375 4.03 -30.62 14.72
CA LYS A 375 3.40 -30.35 16.02
C LYS A 375 2.17 -29.46 15.91
N ILE A 376 1.23 -29.67 16.82
CA ILE A 376 0.07 -28.80 17.07
C ILE A 376 0.23 -28.12 18.44
N ILE A 377 -0.01 -26.82 18.49
CA ILE A 377 0.09 -25.99 19.70
C ILE A 377 -1.31 -25.45 20.02
N TRP A 378 -1.79 -25.70 21.24
CA TRP A 378 -3.18 -25.41 21.61
C TRP A 378 -3.38 -25.23 23.11
N GLY A 379 -4.45 -24.52 23.51
CA GLY A 379 -4.79 -24.29 24.92
C GLY A 379 -5.74 -23.11 25.10
N GLN A 380 -6.29 -22.93 26.31
CA GLN A 380 -7.20 -21.83 26.63
C GLN A 380 -6.66 -20.42 26.35
N PRO A 381 -5.34 -20.14 26.38
CA PRO A 381 -4.83 -18.81 25.98
C PRO A 381 -5.21 -18.41 24.55
N LEU A 382 -5.44 -19.38 23.65
CA LEU A 382 -5.92 -19.12 22.28
C LEU A 382 -7.39 -18.68 22.21
N GLU A 383 -8.16 -18.87 23.29
CA GLU A 383 -9.56 -18.45 23.36
C GLU A 383 -9.69 -16.93 23.57
N THR A 384 -8.69 -16.30 24.20
CA THR A 384 -8.65 -14.85 24.44
C THR A 384 -8.19 -14.12 23.18
N ARG A 385 -9.01 -13.23 22.63
CA ARG A 385 -8.72 -12.55 21.35
C ARG A 385 -9.47 -11.23 21.20
N ALA A 386 -8.77 -10.20 20.71
CA ALA A 386 -9.33 -8.86 20.51
C ALA A 386 -10.35 -8.83 19.34
N ASP A 387 -10.04 -9.53 18.25
CA ASP A 387 -10.73 -9.53 16.96
C ASP A 387 -11.59 -10.79 16.71
N LYS A 388 -11.69 -11.67 17.71
CA LYS A 388 -12.57 -12.85 17.70
C LYS A 388 -12.32 -13.91 16.62
N LEU A 389 -11.21 -13.88 15.87
CA LEU A 389 -10.90 -14.94 14.89
C LEU A 389 -9.57 -15.66 15.10
N TYR A 390 -8.44 -14.97 15.25
CA TYR A 390 -7.12 -15.62 15.28
C TYR A 390 -6.48 -15.65 16.68
N PRO A 391 -5.47 -16.52 16.90
CA PRO A 391 -4.58 -16.41 18.05
C PRO A 391 -3.97 -15.00 18.18
N PRO A 392 -3.84 -14.45 19.41
CA PRO A 392 -3.10 -13.22 19.64
C PRO A 392 -1.68 -13.28 19.06
N TYR A 393 -1.24 -12.16 18.48
CA TYR A 393 0.06 -12.06 17.83
C TYR A 393 1.21 -12.40 18.78
N ASP A 394 1.16 -11.95 20.04
CA ASP A 394 2.21 -12.23 21.03
C ASP A 394 2.41 -13.74 21.26
N ILE A 395 1.34 -14.54 21.12
CA ILE A 395 1.45 -16.01 21.17
C ILE A 395 2.14 -16.53 19.91
N THR A 396 1.71 -16.10 18.72
CA THR A 396 2.36 -16.54 17.47
C THR A 396 3.83 -16.10 17.37
N ALA A 397 4.13 -14.88 17.81
CA ALA A 397 5.47 -14.33 17.86
C ALA A 397 6.34 -15.05 18.90
N GLY A 398 5.78 -15.37 20.07
CA GLY A 398 6.45 -16.18 21.10
C GLY A 398 6.81 -17.59 20.60
N ILE A 399 5.90 -18.25 19.89
CA ILE A 399 6.16 -19.56 19.26
C ILE A 399 7.30 -19.46 18.25
N LEU A 400 7.31 -18.42 17.41
CA LEU A 400 8.36 -18.22 16.41
C LEU A 400 9.72 -17.92 17.05
N ALA A 401 9.75 -17.10 18.11
CA ALA A 401 10.94 -16.68 18.83
C ALA A 401 11.76 -17.84 19.42
N GLU A 402 11.15 -19.02 19.63
CA GLU A 402 11.85 -20.25 20.02
C GLU A 402 12.79 -20.79 18.93
N SER A 403 12.56 -20.41 17.68
CA SER A 403 13.23 -20.99 16.50
C SER A 403 13.92 -19.96 15.61
N VAL A 404 13.45 -18.72 15.62
CA VAL A 404 13.93 -17.66 14.74
C VAL A 404 13.63 -16.31 15.40
N PRO A 405 14.53 -15.31 15.38
CA PRO A 405 14.19 -13.98 15.88
C PRO A 405 13.18 -13.29 14.96
N ALA A 406 12.67 -12.14 15.40
CA ALA A 406 11.85 -11.27 14.56
C ALA A 406 12.60 -10.88 13.28
N ASP A 407 11.87 -10.79 12.17
CA ASP A 407 12.40 -10.43 10.85
C ASP A 407 12.98 -9.01 10.85
N PHE A 408 12.32 -8.11 11.59
CA PHE A 408 12.76 -6.74 11.82
C PHE A 408 12.34 -6.25 13.22
N GLU A 409 13.24 -5.54 13.89
CA GLU A 409 12.97 -4.84 15.16
C GLU A 409 13.56 -3.44 15.13
N THR A 410 12.93 -2.52 15.87
CA THR A 410 13.41 -1.14 15.98
C THR A 410 13.00 -0.53 17.32
N ASP A 411 13.79 0.42 17.80
CA ASP A 411 13.46 1.31 18.94
C ASP A 411 12.74 2.59 18.52
N GLY A 412 12.54 2.82 17.21
CA GLY A 412 11.91 4.00 16.63
C GLY A 412 10.58 3.72 15.93
N GLY A 413 9.93 4.78 15.45
CA GLY A 413 8.72 4.67 14.65
C GLY A 413 9.03 4.35 13.18
N ILE A 414 9.53 3.15 12.91
CA ILE A 414 9.91 2.67 11.56
C ILE A 414 9.01 1.50 11.14
N ARG A 415 8.45 1.57 9.93
CA ARG A 415 7.76 0.44 9.27
C ARG A 415 8.71 -0.31 8.35
N PHE A 416 8.40 -1.57 8.04
CA PHE A 416 9.23 -2.38 7.15
C PHE A 416 8.45 -3.34 6.25
N THR A 417 9.10 -3.79 5.18
CA THR A 417 8.80 -5.06 4.50
C THR A 417 10.09 -5.67 3.97
N HIS A 418 10.09 -6.98 3.70
CA HIS A 418 11.29 -7.75 3.40
C HIS A 418 11.10 -8.63 2.17
N ARG A 419 12.06 -8.53 1.24
CA ARG A 419 12.19 -9.40 0.08
C ARG A 419 13.53 -10.13 0.08
N THR A 420 13.50 -11.39 -0.31
CA THR A 420 14.69 -12.25 -0.39
C THR A 420 14.94 -12.73 -1.81
N LEU A 421 16.20 -12.73 -2.21
CA LEU A 421 16.76 -13.20 -3.48
C LEU A 421 17.82 -14.28 -3.21
N PRO A 422 18.27 -15.05 -4.22
CA PRO A 422 19.33 -16.05 -4.02
C PRO A 422 20.65 -15.51 -3.45
N ASP A 423 20.98 -14.25 -3.72
CA ASP A 423 22.26 -13.61 -3.40
C ASP A 423 22.13 -12.28 -2.65
N ALA A 424 20.90 -11.87 -2.31
CA ALA A 424 20.64 -10.61 -1.62
C ALA A 424 19.33 -10.65 -0.83
N ASP A 425 19.22 -9.74 0.13
CA ASP A 425 17.97 -9.42 0.79
C ASP A 425 17.74 -7.91 0.77
N ILE A 426 16.48 -7.51 0.69
CA ILE A 426 16.04 -6.14 0.48
C ILE A 426 14.98 -5.82 1.53
N TYR A 427 15.30 -4.90 2.44
CA TYR A 427 14.33 -4.33 3.37
C TYR A 427 13.95 -2.93 2.93
N LEU A 428 12.66 -2.66 2.74
CA LEU A 428 12.17 -1.28 2.80
C LEU A 428 12.05 -0.92 4.28
N VAL A 429 12.61 0.21 4.68
CA VAL A 429 12.41 0.80 6.02
C VAL A 429 12.00 2.26 5.86
N SER A 430 10.93 2.68 6.53
CA SER A 430 10.35 4.01 6.36
C SER A 430 9.91 4.60 7.70
N ASN A 431 10.26 5.87 7.91
CA ASN A 431 9.81 6.65 9.04
C ASN A 431 8.31 6.99 8.90
N ARG A 432 7.52 6.67 9.93
CA ARG A 432 6.07 6.86 9.93
C ARG A 432 5.56 7.96 10.86
N THR A 433 6.44 8.67 11.57
CA THR A 433 6.06 9.51 12.72
C THR A 433 5.73 10.95 12.36
N GLY A 434 6.04 11.40 11.14
CA GLY A 434 5.87 12.81 10.75
C GLY A 434 6.89 13.78 11.37
N LYS A 435 7.92 13.27 12.05
CA LYS A 435 9.06 14.03 12.59
C LYS A 435 10.37 13.33 12.21
N THR A 436 11.53 13.96 12.39
CA THR A 436 12.84 13.30 12.19
C THR A 436 13.03 12.17 13.20
N GLU A 437 13.65 11.06 12.80
CA GLU A 437 13.88 9.87 13.65
C GLU A 437 15.33 9.39 13.57
N ASN A 438 15.90 9.03 14.73
CA ASN A 438 17.11 8.24 14.83
C ASN A 438 16.72 6.90 15.44
N ALA A 439 16.98 5.81 14.73
CA ALA A 439 16.52 4.48 15.13
C ALA A 439 17.63 3.44 15.01
N THR A 440 17.73 2.58 16.01
CA THR A 440 18.48 1.33 15.92
C THR A 440 17.58 0.28 15.28
N CYS A 441 17.98 -0.21 14.11
CA CYS A 441 17.22 -1.20 13.35
C CYS A 441 17.93 -2.55 13.36
N LYS A 442 17.23 -3.62 13.74
CA LYS A 442 17.74 -5.00 13.73
C LYS A 442 17.09 -5.76 12.59
N PHE A 443 17.92 -6.39 11.76
CA PHE A 443 17.51 -7.15 10.57
C PHE A 443 17.92 -8.60 10.78
N ARG A 444 17.03 -9.56 10.48
CA ARG A 444 17.31 -11.00 10.61
C ARG A 444 18.23 -11.54 9.50
N ILE A 445 19.45 -11.01 9.44
CA ILE A 445 20.46 -11.35 8.45
C ILE A 445 21.84 -11.32 9.08
N THR A 446 22.69 -12.25 8.67
CA THR A 446 24.13 -12.25 8.99
C THR A 446 24.95 -12.66 7.76
N GLY A 447 26.27 -12.45 7.81
CA GLY A 447 27.19 -12.89 6.76
C GLY A 447 27.11 -12.11 5.44
N MET A 448 26.35 -11.02 5.40
CA MET A 448 26.24 -10.11 4.26
C MET A 448 26.51 -8.66 4.71
N LYS A 449 26.86 -7.80 3.76
CA LYS A 449 27.17 -6.39 4.03
C LYS A 449 25.98 -5.50 3.67
N PRO A 450 25.57 -4.57 4.55
CA PRO A 450 24.46 -3.66 4.29
C PRO A 450 24.87 -2.46 3.43
N GLU A 451 23.98 -2.09 2.52
CA GLU A 451 24.01 -0.84 1.76
C GLU A 451 22.68 -0.10 1.93
N LEU A 452 22.73 1.23 1.96
CA LEU A 452 21.57 2.09 1.88
C LEU A 452 21.37 2.53 0.44
N TRP A 453 20.20 2.24 -0.10
CA TRP A 453 19.78 2.67 -1.43
C TRP A 453 18.63 3.67 -1.26
N ASN A 454 18.85 4.92 -1.67
CA ASN A 454 17.88 6.00 -1.56
C ASN A 454 16.99 6.01 -2.82
N PRO A 455 15.68 5.67 -2.73
CA PRO A 455 14.82 5.63 -3.91
C PRO A 455 14.50 7.03 -4.46
N VAL A 456 14.59 8.10 -3.66
CA VAL A 456 14.33 9.48 -4.11
C VAL A 456 15.44 9.95 -5.05
N THR A 457 16.70 9.80 -4.65
CA THR A 457 17.85 10.27 -5.43
C THR A 457 18.36 9.20 -6.42
N GLY A 458 18.34 7.93 -6.01
CA GLY A 458 18.96 6.81 -6.70
C GLY A 458 20.37 6.50 -6.18
N ASP A 459 20.82 7.19 -5.13
CA ASP A 459 22.15 6.97 -4.55
C ASP A 459 22.21 5.63 -3.81
N MET A 460 23.36 4.97 -3.92
CA MET A 460 23.66 3.72 -3.23
C MET A 460 24.99 3.87 -2.51
N ARG A 461 25.04 3.51 -1.23
CA ARG A 461 26.25 3.60 -0.42
C ARG A 461 26.31 2.51 0.63
N ALA A 462 27.52 2.10 1.01
CA ALA A 462 27.71 1.19 2.13
C ALA A 462 27.25 1.81 3.46
N LEU A 463 26.82 0.96 4.38
CA LEU A 463 26.57 1.30 5.79
C LEU A 463 27.65 0.65 6.66
N PRO A 464 28.82 1.30 6.86
CA PRO A 464 29.95 0.69 7.56
C PRO A 464 29.78 0.59 9.08
N GLU A 465 28.86 1.36 9.67
CA GLU A 465 28.57 1.31 11.10
C GLU A 465 27.43 0.31 11.34
N TYR A 466 27.78 -0.93 11.68
CA TYR A 466 26.82 -1.95 12.09
C TYR A 466 27.50 -2.98 13.01
N THR A 467 26.70 -3.71 13.78
CA THR A 467 27.14 -4.85 14.58
C THR A 467 26.33 -6.10 14.20
N VAL A 468 26.84 -7.27 14.58
CA VAL A 468 26.11 -8.54 14.43
C VAL A 468 25.85 -9.08 15.84
N GLU A 469 24.57 -9.30 16.16
CA GLU A 469 24.08 -9.82 17.43
C GLU A 469 23.31 -11.12 17.18
N GLY A 470 23.94 -12.26 17.45
CA GLY A 470 23.33 -13.57 17.15
C GLY A 470 23.04 -13.74 15.66
N GLU A 471 21.76 -13.90 15.31
CA GLU A 471 21.27 -14.04 13.93
C GLU A 471 20.80 -12.71 13.30
N GLN A 472 21.07 -11.58 13.95
CA GLN A 472 20.64 -10.26 13.49
C GLN A 472 21.83 -9.33 13.21
N THR A 473 21.67 -8.48 12.19
CA THR A 473 22.53 -7.32 11.93
C THR A 473 21.85 -6.07 12.48
N VAL A 474 22.58 -5.28 13.28
CA VAL A 474 22.06 -4.09 13.97
C VAL A 474 22.70 -2.84 13.36
N ILE A 475 21.86 -1.91 12.89
CA ILE A 475 22.29 -0.72 12.14
C ILE A 475 21.64 0.54 12.75
N PRO A 476 22.43 1.55 13.16
CA PRO A 476 21.89 2.87 13.44
C PRO A 476 21.55 3.60 12.13
N LEU A 477 20.30 4.04 12.02
CA LEU A 477 19.75 4.76 10.87
C LEU A 477 19.18 6.12 11.29
N GLN A 478 19.31 7.12 10.40
CA GLN A 478 18.71 8.45 10.54
C GLN A 478 17.73 8.72 9.41
N PHE A 479 16.56 9.27 9.74
CA PHE A 479 15.49 9.56 8.82
C PHE A 479 14.99 10.99 9.01
N ASP A 480 14.82 11.73 7.91
CA ASP A 480 14.00 12.93 7.89
C ASP A 480 12.49 12.56 7.95
N VAL A 481 11.64 13.58 7.97
CA VAL A 481 10.18 13.47 8.03
C VAL A 481 9.67 12.60 6.88
N ASN A 482 9.08 11.46 7.22
CA ASN A 482 8.55 10.48 6.28
C ASN A 482 9.59 9.97 5.27
N GLU A 483 10.88 9.97 5.61
CA GLU A 483 11.93 9.42 4.76
C GLU A 483 11.94 7.88 4.78
N GLY A 484 12.31 7.27 3.66
CA GLY A 484 12.34 5.81 3.52
C GLY A 484 13.49 5.36 2.62
N TYR A 485 14.08 4.23 2.97
CA TYR A 485 15.24 3.65 2.30
C TYR A 485 15.02 2.18 1.97
N PHE A 486 15.81 1.68 1.03
CA PHE A 486 16.05 0.25 0.90
C PHE A 486 17.38 -0.10 1.54
N ILE A 487 17.37 -0.97 2.55
CA ILE A 487 18.58 -1.58 3.10
C ILE A 487 18.80 -2.90 2.39
N VAL A 488 19.86 -2.96 1.59
CA VAL A 488 20.18 -4.11 0.75
C VAL A 488 21.38 -4.83 1.32
N PHE A 489 21.23 -6.12 1.62
CA PHE A 489 22.30 -6.98 2.11
C PHE A 489 22.85 -7.81 0.96
N ARG A 490 24.15 -7.72 0.67
CA ARG A 490 24.81 -8.49 -0.41
C ARG A 490 26.14 -9.10 0.05
N LYS A 491 26.55 -10.20 -0.58
CA LYS A 491 27.84 -10.87 -0.29
C LYS A 491 29.05 -10.11 -0.85
N ASP A 492 28.93 -9.56 -2.05
CA ASP A 492 30.05 -8.95 -2.81
C ASP A 492 30.02 -7.41 -2.77
N VAL A 493 30.26 -6.82 -1.60
CA VAL A 493 30.45 -5.35 -1.48
C VAL A 493 31.92 -5.04 -1.17
N SER A 494 32.51 -4.10 -1.92
CA SER A 494 33.91 -3.68 -1.74
C SER A 494 34.15 -3.16 -0.31
N SER A 495 35.11 -3.77 0.38
CA SER A 495 35.28 -3.76 1.84
C SER A 495 36.04 -2.57 2.43
N ALA A 496 35.91 -1.36 1.89
CA ALA A 496 36.79 -0.25 2.31
C ALA A 496 36.11 0.91 3.05
N ALA A 497 34.78 0.94 3.17
CA ALA A 497 34.11 2.02 3.89
C ALA A 497 34.29 1.84 5.41
N THR A 498 34.82 2.86 6.07
CA THR A 498 34.90 2.98 7.54
C THR A 498 34.30 4.33 7.94
N GLY A 499 33.71 4.44 9.12
CA GLY A 499 33.13 5.69 9.62
C GLY A 499 31.67 5.55 10.06
N LYS A 500 31.02 6.69 10.30
CA LYS A 500 29.61 6.78 10.69
C LYS A 500 28.69 6.59 9.49
N ASN A 501 27.50 6.04 9.72
CA ASN A 501 26.52 5.85 8.64
C ASN A 501 25.96 7.17 8.11
N PHE A 502 25.90 8.24 8.92
CA PHE A 502 25.33 9.52 8.54
C PHE A 502 26.26 10.65 8.96
N PRO A 503 26.60 11.59 8.07
CA PRO A 503 27.48 12.70 8.38
C PRO A 503 26.78 13.71 9.30
N GLU A 504 27.56 14.40 10.13
CA GLU A 504 27.05 15.53 10.91
C GLU A 504 26.88 16.74 9.98
N LEU A 505 25.65 17.24 9.86
CA LEU A 505 25.36 18.41 9.02
C LEU A 505 25.57 19.70 9.81
N LYS A 506 26.31 20.65 9.21
CA LYS A 506 26.63 21.95 9.82
C LYS A 506 26.19 23.10 8.91
N PRO A 507 25.55 24.15 9.47
CA PRO A 507 25.21 25.33 8.69
C PRO A 507 26.49 26.08 8.29
N VAL A 508 26.56 26.50 7.03
CA VAL A 508 27.63 27.35 6.50
C VAL A 508 27.16 28.80 6.45
N THR A 509 26.02 29.06 5.81
CA THR A 509 25.42 30.40 5.72
C THR A 509 23.92 30.33 5.40
N THR A 510 23.19 31.38 5.75
CA THR A 510 21.76 31.56 5.40
C THR A 510 21.64 32.67 4.37
N LEU A 511 20.86 32.44 3.31
CA LEU A 511 20.69 33.39 2.21
C LEU A 511 19.57 34.39 2.55
N ASN A 512 19.95 35.56 3.07
CA ASN A 512 19.04 36.60 3.59
C ASN A 512 18.82 37.79 2.63
N ASN A 513 19.32 37.72 1.39
CA ASN A 513 19.10 38.80 0.42
C ASN A 513 17.64 38.82 -0.06
N SER A 514 17.17 39.97 -0.54
CA SER A 514 15.85 40.07 -1.18
C SER A 514 15.79 39.19 -2.43
N TRP A 515 14.62 38.61 -2.66
CA TRP A 515 14.37 37.73 -3.81
C TRP A 515 13.57 38.46 -4.87
N LEU A 516 14.01 38.39 -6.12
CA LEU A 516 13.16 38.74 -7.26
C LEU A 516 12.28 37.53 -7.60
N VAL A 517 10.97 37.69 -7.50
CA VAL A 517 9.99 36.63 -7.71
C VAL A 517 9.14 36.95 -8.94
N SER A 518 9.09 36.03 -9.91
CA SER A 518 8.23 36.15 -11.09
C SER A 518 7.06 35.18 -11.00
N PHE A 519 5.85 35.64 -11.31
CA PHE A 519 4.66 34.81 -11.44
C PHE A 519 4.13 34.88 -12.89
N ASP A 520 3.32 33.90 -13.29
CA ASP A 520 2.69 33.90 -14.62
C ASP A 520 1.41 34.77 -14.61
N PRO A 521 1.35 35.89 -15.37
CA PRO A 521 0.17 36.73 -15.44
C PRO A 521 -1.06 36.02 -16.00
N LYS A 522 -0.87 34.95 -16.79
CA LYS A 522 -1.99 34.14 -17.31
C LYS A 522 -2.78 33.45 -16.22
N TRP A 523 -2.18 33.24 -15.05
CA TRP A 523 -2.82 32.63 -13.87
C TRP A 523 -3.10 33.65 -12.76
N GLY A 524 -3.03 34.95 -13.09
CA GLY A 524 -3.41 36.06 -12.23
C GLY A 524 -2.33 36.55 -11.29
N GLY A 525 -1.10 36.03 -11.38
CA GLY A 525 0.04 36.54 -10.61
C GLY A 525 0.61 37.84 -11.21
N PRO A 526 1.34 38.65 -10.43
CA PRO A 526 2.07 39.79 -10.99
C PRO A 526 3.30 39.31 -11.79
N GLU A 527 3.63 39.98 -12.88
CA GLU A 527 4.80 39.63 -13.71
C GLU A 527 6.10 39.55 -12.89
N SER A 528 6.29 40.46 -11.93
CA SER A 528 7.40 40.40 -10.98
C SER A 528 7.08 41.12 -9.66
N MET A 529 7.71 40.69 -8.57
CA MET A 529 7.70 41.34 -7.26
C MET A 529 9.01 41.08 -6.52
N VAL A 530 9.46 42.03 -5.68
CA VAL A 530 10.59 41.84 -4.77
C VAL A 530 10.08 41.39 -3.41
N PHE A 531 10.61 40.28 -2.91
CA PHE A 531 10.33 39.77 -1.57
C PHE A 531 11.56 40.02 -0.70
N ASP A 532 11.48 41.02 0.18
CA ASP A 532 12.55 41.30 1.15
C ASP A 532 12.69 40.17 2.19
N GLN A 533 11.61 39.42 2.40
CA GLN A 533 11.60 38.20 3.20
C GLN A 533 10.76 37.13 2.52
N LEU A 534 11.17 35.88 2.67
CA LEU A 534 10.39 34.72 2.25
C LEU A 534 9.12 34.63 3.10
N THR A 535 7.96 34.59 2.45
CA THR A 535 6.65 34.65 3.10
C THR A 535 5.66 33.71 2.40
N ASP A 536 4.64 33.28 3.13
CA ASP A 536 3.52 32.52 2.57
C ASP A 536 2.68 33.41 1.64
N TRP A 537 2.53 32.99 0.38
CA TRP A 537 1.74 33.71 -0.61
C TRP A 537 0.31 33.94 -0.14
N SER A 538 -0.29 32.99 0.60
CA SER A 538 -1.69 33.07 1.03
C SER A 538 -1.98 34.24 1.99
N GLN A 539 -0.94 34.83 2.57
CA GLN A 539 -1.01 35.97 3.48
C GLN A 539 -0.67 37.30 2.79
N ASN A 540 -0.34 37.29 1.50
CA ASN A 540 -0.01 38.49 0.75
C ASN A 540 -1.24 39.41 0.56
N THR A 541 -1.02 40.72 0.52
CA THR A 541 -2.08 41.71 0.30
C THR A 541 -2.47 41.84 -1.18
N ASP A 542 -1.54 41.53 -2.10
CA ASP A 542 -1.83 41.43 -3.53
C ASP A 542 -2.69 40.18 -3.79
N LEU A 543 -3.90 40.38 -4.33
CA LEU A 543 -4.84 39.29 -4.55
C LEU A 543 -4.39 38.30 -5.62
N GLY A 544 -3.55 38.74 -6.55
CA GLY A 544 -2.93 37.90 -7.58
C GLY A 544 -1.94 36.92 -6.98
N ILE A 545 -1.16 37.34 -5.98
CA ILE A 545 -0.26 36.47 -5.21
C ILE A 545 -1.05 35.63 -4.20
N LYS A 546 -1.98 36.25 -3.45
CA LYS A 546 -2.77 35.60 -2.40
C LYS A 546 -3.48 34.34 -2.86
N TYR A 547 -4.08 34.41 -4.04
CA TYR A 547 -4.83 33.33 -4.64
C TYR A 547 -4.05 32.64 -5.77
N TYR A 548 -2.73 32.84 -5.86
CA TYR A 548 -1.96 32.25 -6.95
C TYR A 548 -1.95 30.73 -6.87
N SER A 549 -2.12 30.08 -8.02
CA SER A 549 -1.84 28.65 -8.20
C SER A 549 -1.04 28.45 -9.48
N GLY A 550 0.13 27.83 -9.35
CA GLY A 550 1.06 27.65 -10.46
C GLY A 550 2.50 27.70 -9.98
N THR A 551 3.41 27.99 -10.91
CA THR A 551 4.84 28.13 -10.63
C THR A 551 5.22 29.59 -10.43
N ALA A 552 6.00 29.88 -9.40
CA ALA A 552 6.70 31.15 -9.22
C ALA A 552 8.20 30.91 -9.24
N VAL A 553 8.97 31.83 -9.81
CA VAL A 553 10.42 31.69 -9.97
C VAL A 553 11.14 32.71 -9.11
N TYR A 554 11.86 32.21 -8.10
CA TYR A 554 12.66 33.00 -7.17
C TYR A 554 14.09 33.13 -7.68
N ARG A 555 14.63 34.35 -7.70
CA ARG A 555 16.00 34.65 -8.11
C ARG A 555 16.72 35.49 -7.08
N GLN A 556 17.95 35.12 -6.79
CA GLN A 556 18.90 35.95 -6.05
C GLN A 556 20.33 35.58 -6.43
N THR A 557 21.28 36.41 -6.00
CA THR A 557 22.72 36.15 -6.12
C THR A 557 23.37 36.04 -4.75
N PHE A 558 24.40 35.20 -4.64
CA PHE A 558 25.18 35.10 -3.41
C PHE A 558 26.66 34.78 -3.67
N ASP A 559 27.51 35.20 -2.73
CA ASP A 559 28.91 34.81 -2.65
C ASP A 559 29.06 33.70 -1.60
N LEU A 560 29.93 32.73 -1.85
CA LEU A 560 30.25 31.66 -0.90
C LEU A 560 31.77 31.43 -0.93
N PRO A 561 32.53 31.91 0.07
CA PRO A 561 33.96 31.64 0.14
C PRO A 561 34.27 30.15 -0.02
N GLN A 562 35.37 29.81 -0.70
CA GLN A 562 35.75 28.44 -1.05
C GLN A 562 35.68 27.49 0.16
N GLN A 563 35.00 26.37 -0.02
CA GLN A 563 34.87 25.31 0.98
C GLN A 563 35.60 24.06 0.44
N ASP A 564 36.85 23.86 0.87
CA ASP A 564 37.68 22.78 0.35
C ASP A 564 37.27 21.41 0.90
N GLY A 565 37.09 20.44 0.00
CA GLY A 565 36.94 19.01 0.33
C GLY A 565 35.62 18.62 1.00
N GLN A 566 34.63 19.50 1.04
CA GLN A 566 33.35 19.26 1.70
C GLN A 566 32.19 19.11 0.71
N THR A 567 31.23 18.24 1.04
CA THR A 567 29.96 18.17 0.29
C THR A 567 29.05 19.29 0.78
N LEU A 568 28.49 20.06 -0.16
CA LEU A 568 27.62 21.20 0.12
C LEU A 568 26.22 20.93 -0.38
N TRP A 569 25.23 21.22 0.47
CA TRP A 569 23.81 21.17 0.11
C TRP A 569 23.16 22.53 0.26
N LEU A 570 22.26 22.86 -0.67
CA LEU A 570 21.29 23.93 -0.51
C LEU A 570 20.05 23.35 0.17
N ASP A 571 19.80 23.75 1.40
CA ASP A 571 18.59 23.45 2.16
C ASP A 571 17.55 24.56 1.94
N LEU A 572 16.39 24.19 1.41
CA LEU A 572 15.32 25.12 1.06
C LEU A 572 14.44 25.50 2.25
N GLY A 573 14.62 24.85 3.41
CA GLY A 573 13.75 24.98 4.56
C GLY A 573 12.33 24.54 4.24
N LYS A 574 11.34 25.39 4.52
CA LYS A 574 9.94 25.10 4.26
C LYS A 574 9.55 25.48 2.82
N VAL A 575 9.07 24.51 2.06
CA VAL A 575 8.56 24.69 0.68
C VAL A 575 7.12 24.19 0.60
N LYS A 576 6.28 24.93 -0.12
CA LYS A 576 4.89 24.57 -0.45
C LYS A 576 4.67 24.70 -1.96
N ASN A 577 4.76 23.62 -2.75
CA ASN A 577 4.86 22.21 -2.36
C ASN A 577 5.91 21.39 -3.13
N MET A 578 6.44 21.88 -4.24
CA MET A 578 7.61 21.28 -4.90
C MET A 578 8.52 22.39 -5.42
N ALA A 579 9.82 22.12 -5.53
CA ALA A 579 10.80 23.07 -6.04
C ALA A 579 11.72 22.43 -7.07
N ARG A 580 12.03 23.15 -8.15
CA ARG A 580 13.18 22.85 -9.03
C ARG A 580 14.27 23.87 -8.76
N VAL A 581 15.49 23.40 -8.58
CA VAL A 581 16.64 24.27 -8.27
C VAL A 581 17.58 24.33 -9.48
N ARG A 582 17.95 25.54 -9.89
CA ARG A 582 19.08 25.76 -10.80
C ARG A 582 20.11 26.66 -10.14
N LEU A 583 21.38 26.30 -10.30
CA LEU A 583 22.51 27.10 -9.82
C LEU A 583 23.48 27.32 -10.97
N ASN A 584 23.81 28.57 -11.26
CA ASN A 584 24.73 28.94 -12.33
C ASN A 584 24.34 28.35 -13.70
N GLY A 585 23.03 28.27 -13.97
CA GLY A 585 22.46 27.70 -15.19
C GLY A 585 22.35 26.17 -15.21
N LYS A 586 22.87 25.45 -14.20
CA LYS A 586 22.78 23.99 -14.09
C LYS A 586 21.51 23.59 -13.34
N ASP A 587 20.67 22.74 -13.94
CA ASP A 587 19.53 22.11 -13.26
C ASP A 587 20.03 21.04 -12.28
N LEU A 588 19.71 21.22 -10.99
CA LEU A 588 20.10 20.34 -9.90
C LEU A 588 18.97 19.38 -9.48
N GLY A 589 17.84 19.40 -10.20
CA GLY A 589 16.72 18.51 -10.01
C GLY A 589 15.56 19.15 -9.25
N VAL A 590 14.61 18.27 -8.91
CA VAL A 590 13.34 18.62 -8.27
C VAL A 590 13.30 18.00 -6.88
N VAL A 591 13.00 18.85 -5.89
CA VAL A 591 12.74 18.48 -4.51
C VAL A 591 11.23 18.50 -4.26
N TRP A 592 10.70 17.38 -3.77
CA TRP A 592 9.27 17.20 -3.54
C TRP A 592 8.96 16.56 -2.18
N THR A 593 9.98 16.25 -1.39
CA THR A 593 9.83 15.65 -0.07
C THR A 593 11.07 15.97 0.77
N ALA A 594 10.99 15.70 2.07
CA ALA A 594 12.10 15.88 2.98
C ALA A 594 13.18 14.81 2.76
N PRO A 595 14.47 15.11 3.02
CA PRO A 595 15.00 16.44 3.32
C PRO A 595 14.87 17.39 2.11
N TRP A 596 14.52 18.66 2.36
CA TRP A 596 14.30 19.65 1.29
C TRP A 596 15.61 20.22 0.74
N ARG A 597 16.49 19.34 0.24
CA ARG A 597 17.89 19.63 -0.06
C ARG A 597 18.29 19.20 -1.47
N VAL A 598 19.23 19.93 -2.06
CA VAL A 598 19.95 19.54 -3.29
C VAL A 598 21.45 19.68 -3.10
N ASP A 599 22.22 18.76 -3.69
CA ASP A 599 23.68 18.87 -3.74
C ASP A 599 24.08 20.01 -4.71
N ILE A 600 24.85 20.98 -4.20
CA ILE A 600 25.37 22.12 -4.96
C ILE A 600 26.89 22.07 -5.17
N THR A 601 27.56 21.04 -4.65
CA THR A 601 29.03 20.94 -4.55
C THR A 601 29.71 21.20 -5.90
N ALA A 602 29.22 20.55 -6.95
CA ALA A 602 29.81 20.65 -8.29
C ALA A 602 29.34 21.90 -9.09
N ALA A 603 28.45 22.72 -8.54
CA ALA A 603 27.81 23.83 -9.24
C ALA A 603 28.13 25.21 -8.63
N VAL A 604 28.46 25.25 -7.33
CA VAL A 604 28.72 26.49 -6.60
C VAL A 604 30.11 27.06 -6.93
N LYS A 605 30.19 28.39 -6.95
CA LYS A 605 31.39 29.19 -7.19
C LYS A 605 31.72 30.01 -5.95
N SER A 606 32.93 30.58 -5.91
CA SER A 606 33.33 31.45 -4.79
C SER A 606 32.55 32.78 -4.73
N LYS A 607 32.12 33.29 -5.90
CA LYS A 607 31.39 34.55 -6.04
C LYS A 607 30.35 34.47 -7.15
N ASP A 608 29.40 35.39 -7.11
CA ASP A 608 28.41 35.64 -8.16
C ASP A 608 27.62 34.38 -8.55
N ASN A 609 27.17 33.63 -7.53
CA ASN A 609 26.33 32.48 -7.77
C ASN A 609 24.92 32.94 -8.13
N GLN A 610 24.46 32.52 -9.30
CA GLN A 610 23.12 32.83 -9.81
C GLN A 610 22.17 31.69 -9.40
N LEU A 611 21.32 31.94 -8.41
CA LEU A 611 20.38 30.95 -7.88
C LEU A 611 18.98 31.21 -8.43
N GLU A 612 18.38 30.16 -9.00
CA GLU A 612 16.98 30.14 -9.41
C GLU A 612 16.26 28.97 -8.74
N ILE A 613 15.10 29.25 -8.12
CA ILE A 613 14.24 28.24 -7.51
C ILE A 613 12.83 28.41 -8.10
N GLU A 614 12.40 27.45 -8.94
CA GLU A 614 11.01 27.36 -9.39
C GLU A 614 10.20 26.67 -8.29
N VAL A 615 9.26 27.36 -7.64
CA VAL A 615 8.35 26.75 -6.66
C VAL A 615 6.95 26.64 -7.22
N VAL A 616 6.33 25.48 -7.05
CA VAL A 616 4.96 25.21 -7.51
C VAL A 616 4.06 24.75 -6.36
N ASN A 617 2.88 25.37 -6.26
CA ASN A 617 1.86 25.02 -5.27
C ASN A 617 0.69 24.25 -5.91
N LEU A 618 -0.52 24.30 -5.32
CA LEU A 618 -1.70 23.53 -5.72
C LEU A 618 -2.80 24.42 -6.29
N TRP A 619 -3.73 23.86 -7.07
CA TRP A 619 -4.89 24.57 -7.64
C TRP A 619 -5.87 25.14 -6.60
N ALA A 620 -5.87 24.62 -5.38
CA ALA A 620 -6.82 24.97 -4.33
C ALA A 620 -6.97 26.50 -4.14
N ASN A 621 -5.87 27.24 -4.04
CA ASN A 621 -5.93 28.68 -3.76
C ASN A 621 -6.57 29.49 -4.89
N ARG A 622 -6.26 29.18 -6.15
CA ARG A 622 -6.84 29.86 -7.31
C ARG A 622 -8.32 29.51 -7.50
N LEU A 623 -8.69 28.25 -7.27
CA LEU A 623 -10.09 27.83 -7.25
C LEU A 623 -10.89 28.61 -6.18
N ILE A 624 -10.34 28.76 -4.97
CA ILE A 624 -10.96 29.55 -3.89
C ILE A 624 -11.04 31.05 -4.25
N GLY A 625 -9.98 31.60 -4.86
CA GLY A 625 -9.97 32.99 -5.31
C GLY A 625 -11.01 33.27 -6.39
N ASP A 626 -11.22 32.34 -7.30
CA ASP A 626 -12.20 32.46 -8.37
C ASP A 626 -13.64 32.38 -7.87
N GLU A 627 -13.88 31.75 -6.71
CA GLU A 627 -15.18 31.80 -6.06
C GLU A 627 -15.61 33.22 -5.68
N GLN A 628 -14.70 34.19 -5.58
CA GLN A 628 -15.03 35.60 -5.35
C GLN A 628 -15.66 36.28 -6.58
N LEU A 629 -15.52 35.69 -7.76
CA LEU A 629 -15.96 36.24 -9.04
C LEU A 629 -17.33 35.67 -9.47
N PRO A 630 -18.03 36.30 -10.43
CA PRO A 630 -19.27 35.77 -10.97
C PRO A 630 -19.12 34.30 -11.38
N ASP A 631 -20.10 33.47 -11.01
CA ASP A 631 -20.12 32.06 -11.39
C ASP A 631 -20.42 31.92 -12.89
N ASP A 632 -19.70 31.03 -13.55
CA ASP A 632 -19.84 30.71 -14.98
C ASP A 632 -19.58 29.22 -15.26
N GLY A 633 -19.76 28.38 -14.25
CA GLY A 633 -19.56 26.95 -14.28
C GLY A 633 -20.75 26.16 -14.83
N ILE A 634 -20.83 24.89 -14.42
CA ILE A 634 -21.93 23.98 -14.78
C ILE A 634 -23.14 24.24 -13.89
N HIS A 635 -24.32 24.35 -14.50
CA HIS A 635 -25.60 24.48 -13.81
C HIS A 635 -26.58 23.41 -14.31
N ASP A 636 -27.23 22.69 -13.41
CA ASP A 636 -28.22 21.64 -13.72
C ASP A 636 -27.71 20.61 -14.75
N GLY A 637 -26.43 20.26 -14.67
CA GLY A 637 -25.76 19.32 -15.58
C GLY A 637 -25.45 19.87 -16.98
N GLN A 638 -25.67 21.17 -17.23
CA GLN A 638 -25.39 21.83 -18.51
C GLN A 638 -24.04 22.55 -18.49
N PHE A 639 -23.25 22.37 -19.55
CA PHE A 639 -22.00 23.10 -19.76
C PHE A 639 -22.28 24.57 -20.08
N PRO A 640 -21.39 25.49 -19.69
CA PRO A 640 -21.60 26.91 -19.96
C PRO A 640 -21.44 27.22 -21.45
N GLN A 641 -22.30 28.14 -21.95
CA GLN A 641 -22.38 28.46 -23.38
C GLN A 641 -21.06 29.01 -23.94
N TRP A 642 -20.27 29.75 -23.14
CA TRP A 642 -18.97 30.25 -23.57
C TRP A 642 -18.00 29.14 -23.95
N LEU A 643 -18.08 27.99 -23.25
CA LEU A 643 -17.24 26.83 -23.51
C LEU A 643 -17.73 26.05 -24.72
N ILE A 644 -19.05 25.91 -24.88
CA ILE A 644 -19.68 25.22 -26.02
C ILE A 644 -19.40 25.97 -27.33
N ASP A 645 -19.61 27.29 -27.33
CA ASP A 645 -19.45 28.14 -28.51
C ASP A 645 -18.00 28.56 -28.76
N GLY A 646 -17.08 28.27 -27.82
CA GLY A 646 -15.69 28.72 -27.89
C GLY A 646 -15.54 30.24 -27.84
N THR A 647 -16.46 30.94 -27.17
CA THR A 647 -16.42 32.41 -27.05
C THR A 647 -15.59 32.86 -25.86
N ALA A 648 -15.23 34.14 -25.83
CA ALA A 648 -14.42 34.70 -24.75
C ALA A 648 -15.13 34.61 -23.40
N ARG A 649 -14.41 34.13 -22.39
CA ARG A 649 -14.90 34.01 -21.00
C ARG A 649 -14.90 35.37 -20.31
N THR A 650 -16.06 35.84 -19.84
CA THR A 650 -16.23 37.21 -19.31
C THR A 650 -16.29 37.31 -17.78
N SER A 651 -16.34 36.19 -17.06
CA SER A 651 -16.41 36.18 -15.58
C SER A 651 -15.14 36.69 -14.89
N GLY A 652 -14.03 36.73 -15.62
CA GLY A 652 -12.70 37.01 -15.07
C GLY A 652 -12.08 35.84 -14.29
N ARG A 653 -12.76 34.67 -14.22
CA ARG A 653 -12.21 33.48 -13.59
C ARG A 653 -11.06 32.90 -14.40
N TYR A 654 -10.01 32.48 -13.71
CA TYR A 654 -8.84 31.82 -14.29
C TYR A 654 -9.07 30.31 -14.46
N THR A 655 -9.89 29.72 -13.60
CA THR A 655 -10.05 28.27 -13.46
C THR A 655 -11.45 27.81 -13.82
N PHE A 656 -11.56 26.58 -14.30
CA PHE A 656 -12.80 25.87 -14.58
C PHE A 656 -12.64 24.42 -14.12
N ALA A 657 -13.63 23.93 -13.38
CA ALA A 657 -13.72 22.55 -12.93
C ALA A 657 -15.14 22.02 -13.14
N THR A 658 -15.28 20.78 -13.61
CA THR A 658 -16.62 20.18 -13.81
C THR A 658 -17.34 19.86 -12.50
N HIS A 659 -16.61 19.79 -11.39
CA HIS A 659 -17.17 19.67 -10.05
C HIS A 659 -16.70 20.82 -9.17
N LYS A 660 -17.60 21.34 -8.33
CA LYS A 660 -17.33 22.48 -7.45
C LYS A 660 -16.84 22.00 -6.07
N HIS A 661 -15.53 22.10 -5.84
CA HIS A 661 -14.90 21.64 -4.59
C HIS A 661 -14.80 22.71 -3.49
N TYR A 662 -14.93 24.00 -3.83
CA TYR A 662 -14.65 25.11 -2.92
C TYR A 662 -15.80 26.13 -2.85
N LYS A 663 -15.79 26.91 -1.76
CA LYS A 663 -16.69 28.04 -1.52
C LYS A 663 -15.86 29.30 -1.27
N LYS A 664 -16.50 30.47 -1.36
CA LYS A 664 -15.90 31.79 -1.07
C LYS A 664 -15.14 31.88 0.25
N ASN A 665 -15.57 31.11 1.27
CA ASN A 665 -15.00 31.14 2.62
C ASN A 665 -14.12 29.92 2.93
N SER A 666 -13.78 29.10 1.94
CA SER A 666 -12.82 28.01 2.11
C SER A 666 -11.43 28.55 2.49
N SER A 667 -10.75 27.87 3.40
CA SER A 667 -9.41 28.27 3.85
C SER A 667 -8.37 28.08 2.74
N LEU A 668 -7.48 29.06 2.60
CA LEU A 668 -6.30 28.95 1.73
C LEU A 668 -5.26 28.01 2.33
N SER A 669 -4.48 27.40 1.45
CA SER A 669 -3.32 26.58 1.81
C SER A 669 -2.05 27.42 1.76
N GLU A 670 -1.13 27.19 2.71
CA GLU A 670 0.21 27.79 2.65
C GLU A 670 0.88 27.49 1.31
N SER A 671 1.59 28.46 0.74
CA SER A 671 2.17 28.38 -0.60
C SER A 671 3.49 29.16 -0.72
N GLY A 672 4.40 28.63 -1.53
CA GLY A 672 5.64 29.29 -1.91
C GLY A 672 6.91 28.75 -1.24
N LEU A 673 8.00 29.50 -1.42
CA LEU A 673 9.26 29.30 -0.71
C LEU A 673 9.18 30.08 0.62
N LEU A 674 9.08 29.37 1.73
CA LEU A 674 8.95 29.96 3.07
C LEU A 674 10.31 29.99 3.80
N GLY A 675 11.24 29.12 3.42
CA GLY A 675 12.61 29.14 3.93
C GLY A 675 12.73 28.68 5.41
N PRO A 676 13.80 29.09 6.10
CA PRO A 676 14.95 29.83 5.56
C PRO A 676 15.71 28.98 4.52
N VAL A 677 16.30 29.63 3.50
CA VAL A 677 17.19 28.96 2.56
C VAL A 677 18.62 29.07 3.08
N SER A 678 19.32 27.94 3.21
CA SER A 678 20.65 27.89 3.77
C SER A 678 21.57 26.95 3.00
N ILE A 679 22.87 27.18 3.13
CA ILE A 679 23.91 26.27 2.65
C ILE A 679 24.43 25.52 3.87
N ILE A 680 24.45 24.20 3.78
CA ILE A 680 24.94 23.31 4.82
C ILE A 680 26.03 22.41 4.26
N THR A 681 26.87 21.90 5.15
CA THR A 681 27.99 21.01 4.83
C THR A 681 27.96 19.75 5.69
N GLY A 682 28.60 18.68 5.23
CA GLY A 682 28.69 17.39 5.92
C GLY A 682 30.11 16.87 5.85
N LEU A 683 30.60 16.42 7.00
CA LEU A 683 31.95 15.87 7.20
C LEU A 683 31.95 14.35 7.29
#